data_AF-A0A1H7RM40-F1
#
_entry.id   AF-A0A1H7RM40-F1
#
_cell.length_a   1.000
_cell.length_b   1.000
_cell.length_c   1.000
_cell.angle_alpha   90.00
_cell.angle_beta   90.00
_cell.angle_gamma   90.00
#
_symmetry.space_group_name_H-M   'P 1'
#
loop_
_entity.id
_entity.type
_entity.pdbx_description
1 polymer ?
#
loop_
_entity_poly.entity_id
_entity_poly.type
_entity_poly.pdbx_seq_one_letter_code
_entity_poly.pdbx_strand_id
1 'polypeptide(L)'
;MDDSSALPRELDFITRSVDADLGLFRSAEWLNSKFDDPVWSARFAENGKRDTVIDFRVRLDDGLLLTHPRHHNLLESIKAYLCLSSHPLATGGSQLAPKTVQQRVRTTLGIIDYFLLRAEHFQLASHQFKLITPHDITEFMAVLATDQYAKNNLYAAREELQRFLRLNSHQVTKLETQYVLSKVPGIAIVDDVDESNLGLSESEIVAARIFLWINGNYKRIPIKAGSHGHSFFSHQVSPNSIYSEIYHERTLVTPKFRGLVLDELHFSPSEKTFREYPMVSSMVLYDDPLPSEAGVDFYRQSLKRMELLKLCGLDHINHLSLTALDNRAFLGQLKMKGTGRYRSLPRDVVFSSFRNAVEFYLDLGQVLIDGYLALAREADARGCAIGDLTQSETIELIPKRLRDIGVSIWDLSADFRGQNRGGGSALFFKRFRENEGLLQLIEVLYGAIWIILAALSARRSGELRDLKADTCLVKKSHGYYLQFDLRKRNFGKTREQVLRPIPNVAARCILSLGDLRQKLSLLSSVTISDRLFSKPHYREVGLSAMGSVDAAKVLNRFSDYFEVQQDATGHRYYIRTHQLRRFFAMTFFWAGGFGGLDTLRWFLGHTNVEHVYHYITETVPGEVLRRIGAEYASDALLIGQSNTEDLGNLLRERYGLSSFSIMQSDEVADYIEDLMMEGLLKIEPVFFDTPTGKRHEILFKITGENS
;
A
#
# COMPACT_ATOMS: atom_id res chain seq x y z
N MET A 1 -45.14 3.58 46.76
CA MET A 1 -43.74 3.15 46.92
C MET A 1 -43.32 2.69 45.56
N ASP A 2 -42.51 3.50 44.90
CA ASP A 2 -42.13 3.36 43.50
C ASP A 2 -41.14 2.19 43.31
N ASP A 3 -41.48 1.31 42.37
CA ASP A 3 -40.59 0.31 41.79
C ASP A 3 -39.77 0.99 40.68
N SER A 4 -38.55 1.43 41.01
CA SER A 4 -37.60 1.95 40.02
C SER A 4 -36.22 1.32 40.19
N SER A 5 -36.00 0.16 39.58
CA SER A 5 -34.66 -0.31 39.23
C SER A 5 -34.62 -1.20 37.98
N ALA A 6 -35.53 -0.98 37.02
CA ALA A 6 -35.40 -1.56 35.69
C ALA A 6 -34.57 -0.62 34.82
N LEU A 7 -33.43 -1.10 34.31
CA LEU A 7 -32.60 -0.37 33.36
C LEU A 7 -33.40 0.00 32.09
N PRO A 8 -33.12 1.14 31.45
CA PRO A 8 -33.72 1.54 30.18
C PRO A 8 -33.57 0.47 29.09
N ARG A 9 -34.59 0.28 28.24
CA ARG A 9 -34.60 -0.68 27.12
C ARG A 9 -33.43 -0.50 26.15
N GLU A 10 -32.83 0.70 26.07
CA GLU A 10 -31.65 0.93 25.24
C GLU A 10 -30.36 0.26 25.77
N LEU A 11 -30.37 -0.23 27.02
CA LEU A 11 -29.25 -0.92 27.68
C LEU A 11 -29.47 -2.44 27.80
N ASP A 12 -30.51 -3.01 27.18
CA ASP A 12 -30.77 -4.47 27.13
C ASP A 12 -29.63 -5.28 26.50
N PHE A 13 -28.74 -4.63 25.73
CA PHE A 13 -27.56 -5.30 25.16
C PHE A 13 -26.46 -5.57 26.20
N ILE A 14 -26.48 -4.88 27.35
CA ILE A 14 -25.51 -5.04 28.44
C ILE A 14 -25.90 -6.22 29.34
N THR A 15 -27.19 -6.55 29.41
CA THR A 15 -27.76 -7.62 30.25
C THR A 15 -27.96 -8.94 29.52
N ARG A 16 -27.68 -9.04 28.21
CA ARG A 16 -27.50 -10.35 27.57
C ARG A 16 -26.27 -11.00 28.18
N SER A 17 -26.49 -11.86 29.18
CA SER A 17 -25.53 -12.92 29.46
C SER A 17 -25.21 -13.57 28.12
N VAL A 18 -23.92 -13.69 27.81
CA VAL A 18 -23.46 -14.55 26.73
C VAL A 18 -23.71 -15.98 27.21
N ASP A 19 -24.98 -16.39 27.19
CA ASP A 19 -25.33 -17.79 27.29
C ASP A 19 -24.65 -18.47 26.11
N ALA A 20 -23.98 -19.59 26.38
CA ALA A 20 -23.25 -20.38 25.40
C ALA A 20 -24.24 -20.95 24.37
N ASP A 21 -24.58 -20.13 23.39
CA ASP A 21 -25.58 -20.43 22.39
C ASP A 21 -24.91 -21.26 21.29
N LEU A 22 -25.46 -22.44 20.99
CA LEU A 22 -24.99 -23.36 19.92
C LEU A 22 -24.96 -22.69 18.52
N GLY A 23 -25.52 -21.48 18.38
CA GLY A 23 -25.51 -20.65 17.17
C GLY A 23 -24.34 -19.65 17.06
N LEU A 24 -23.51 -19.48 18.09
CA LEU A 24 -22.44 -18.48 18.09
C LEU A 24 -21.36 -18.83 17.04
N PHE A 25 -20.91 -17.82 16.30
CA PHE A 25 -19.97 -17.95 15.15
C PHE A 25 -20.46 -18.82 13.97
N ARG A 26 -21.77 -19.08 13.83
CA ARG A 26 -22.32 -19.76 12.64
C ARG A 26 -22.73 -18.83 11.50
N SER A 27 -22.45 -17.53 11.59
CA SER A 27 -22.81 -16.54 10.57
C SER A 27 -21.80 -15.40 10.48
N ALA A 28 -21.75 -14.76 9.32
CA ALA A 28 -20.98 -13.54 9.10
C ALA A 28 -21.60 -12.73 7.94
N GLU A 29 -21.50 -11.40 7.98
CA GLU A 29 -22.07 -10.51 6.95
C GLU A 29 -21.51 -10.76 5.54
N TRP A 30 -20.30 -11.30 5.44
CA TRP A 30 -19.62 -11.57 4.16
C TRP A 30 -19.94 -12.96 3.58
N LEU A 31 -20.64 -13.82 4.33
CA LEU A 31 -20.95 -15.20 3.93
C LEU A 31 -22.31 -15.25 3.23
N ASN A 32 -22.33 -15.66 1.95
CA ASN A 32 -23.56 -15.77 1.16
C ASN A 32 -24.18 -17.19 1.21
N SER A 33 -23.36 -18.20 1.53
CA SER A 33 -23.78 -19.60 1.63
C SER A 33 -24.37 -19.93 3.01
N LYS A 34 -25.04 -21.08 3.13
CA LYS A 34 -25.42 -21.60 4.45
C LYS A 34 -24.17 -22.14 5.14
N PHE A 35 -24.14 -22.03 6.47
CA PHE A 35 -23.00 -22.47 7.26
C PHE A 35 -22.64 -23.95 6.99
N ASP A 36 -23.64 -24.83 6.89
CA ASP A 36 -23.42 -26.27 6.71
C ASP A 36 -23.02 -26.67 5.29
N ASP A 37 -23.08 -25.77 4.30
CA ASP A 37 -22.74 -26.09 2.92
C ASP A 37 -21.27 -26.57 2.80
N PRO A 38 -20.97 -27.59 1.98
CA PRO A 38 -19.60 -28.11 1.79
C PRO A 38 -18.71 -27.13 1.01
N VAL A 39 -19.31 -26.14 0.36
CA VAL A 39 -18.63 -25.08 -0.38
C VAL A 39 -19.31 -23.75 -0.06
N TRP A 40 -18.54 -22.77 0.40
CA TRP A 40 -19.02 -21.42 0.68
C TRP A 40 -18.71 -20.44 -0.45
N SER A 41 -19.67 -19.58 -0.74
CA SER A 41 -19.48 -18.35 -1.51
C SER A 41 -19.39 -17.16 -0.55
N ALA A 42 -18.27 -16.42 -0.62
CA ALA A 42 -17.97 -15.31 0.27
C ALA A 42 -17.78 -13.98 -0.51
N ARG A 43 -18.50 -12.94 -0.11
CA ARG A 43 -18.42 -11.59 -0.70
C ARG A 43 -17.93 -10.58 0.34
N PHE A 44 -16.64 -10.25 0.27
CA PHE A 44 -16.01 -9.31 1.21
C PHE A 44 -16.10 -7.83 0.81
N ALA A 45 -16.69 -7.49 -0.34
CA ALA A 45 -16.88 -6.11 -0.78
C ALA A 45 -18.13 -5.98 -1.65
N GLU A 46 -18.96 -4.96 -1.39
CA GLU A 46 -20.20 -4.69 -2.13
C GLU A 46 -19.96 -4.53 -3.65
N ASN A 47 -18.81 -3.98 -4.05
CA ASN A 47 -18.42 -3.76 -5.47
C ASN A 47 -17.45 -4.83 -6.03
N GLY A 48 -17.34 -5.99 -5.38
CA GLY A 48 -16.49 -7.08 -5.86
C GLY A 48 -17.03 -7.72 -7.14
N LYS A 49 -16.21 -7.85 -8.19
CA LYS A 49 -16.63 -8.46 -9.47
C LYS A 49 -16.93 -9.98 -9.38
N ARG A 50 -16.40 -10.68 -8.36
CA ARG A 50 -16.55 -12.14 -8.16
C ARG A 50 -16.48 -12.50 -6.69
N ASP A 51 -17.22 -13.54 -6.31
CA ASP A 51 -17.17 -14.11 -4.96
C ASP A 51 -15.92 -14.97 -4.78
N THR A 52 -15.48 -15.11 -3.54
CA THR A 52 -14.40 -16.05 -3.16
C THR A 52 -15.04 -17.36 -2.78
N VAL A 53 -14.65 -18.43 -3.47
CA VAL A 53 -15.10 -19.80 -3.17
C VAL A 53 -14.18 -20.38 -2.11
N ILE A 54 -14.76 -20.87 -1.02
CA ILE A 54 -14.07 -21.61 0.06
C ILE A 54 -14.60 -23.04 0.00
N ASP A 55 -13.73 -24.00 -0.30
CA ASP A 55 -14.11 -25.40 -0.52
C ASP A 55 -13.61 -26.26 0.65
N PHE A 56 -14.54 -26.85 1.40
CA PHE A 56 -14.18 -27.70 2.54
C PHE A 56 -13.89 -29.14 2.15
N ARG A 57 -13.96 -29.50 0.85
CA ARG A 57 -13.62 -30.84 0.33
C ARG A 57 -12.10 -31.02 0.25
N VAL A 58 -11.44 -30.85 1.39
CA VAL A 58 -10.00 -31.07 1.58
C VAL A 58 -9.79 -32.49 2.09
N ARG A 59 -8.80 -33.20 1.57
CA ARG A 59 -8.45 -34.55 2.00
C ARG A 59 -7.57 -34.51 3.25
N LEU A 60 -7.91 -35.30 4.27
CA LEU A 60 -7.15 -35.42 5.52
C LEU A 60 -6.22 -36.64 5.51
N ASP A 61 -5.49 -36.81 6.61
CA ASP A 61 -4.50 -37.88 6.85
C ASP A 61 -5.09 -39.29 6.85
N ASP A 62 -6.41 -39.44 7.06
CA ASP A 62 -7.12 -40.73 6.94
C ASP A 62 -7.64 -41.03 5.52
N GLY A 63 -7.33 -40.17 4.55
CA GLY A 63 -7.74 -40.29 3.15
C GLY A 63 -9.19 -39.85 2.85
N LEU A 64 -9.99 -39.56 3.89
CA LEU A 64 -11.35 -39.03 3.75
C LEU A 64 -11.34 -37.50 3.60
N LEU A 65 -12.44 -36.96 3.08
CA LEU A 65 -12.62 -35.50 2.97
C LEU A 65 -13.02 -34.91 4.33
N LEU A 66 -12.59 -33.69 4.62
CA LEU A 66 -12.98 -32.91 5.81
C LEU A 66 -14.51 -32.75 5.93
N THR A 67 -15.26 -32.82 4.82
CA THR A 67 -16.73 -32.84 4.81
C THR A 67 -17.35 -34.19 5.18
N HIS A 68 -16.55 -35.22 5.42
CA HIS A 68 -17.04 -36.54 5.82
C HIS A 68 -17.60 -36.48 7.26
N PRO A 69 -18.70 -37.19 7.59
CA PRO A 69 -19.33 -37.12 8.91
C PRO A 69 -18.40 -37.40 10.10
N ARG A 70 -17.37 -38.23 9.91
CA ARG A 70 -16.34 -38.51 10.93
C ARG A 70 -15.58 -37.25 11.38
N HIS A 71 -15.48 -36.26 10.51
CA HIS A 71 -14.69 -35.04 10.71
C HIS A 71 -15.56 -33.84 11.09
N HIS A 72 -16.84 -34.08 11.44
CA HIS A 72 -17.83 -33.02 11.72
C HIS A 72 -17.32 -32.01 12.74
N ASN A 73 -16.80 -32.44 13.89
CA ASN A 73 -16.31 -31.52 14.93
C ASN A 73 -15.16 -30.63 14.44
N LEU A 74 -14.21 -31.19 13.67
CA LEU A 74 -13.10 -30.43 13.10
C LEU A 74 -13.60 -29.40 12.06
N LEU A 75 -14.53 -29.82 11.20
CA LEU A 75 -15.15 -28.96 10.19
C LEU A 75 -15.93 -27.80 10.85
N GLU A 76 -16.70 -28.09 11.88
CA GLU A 76 -17.45 -27.11 12.67
C GLU A 76 -16.52 -26.07 13.28
N SER A 77 -15.44 -26.51 13.95
CA SER A 77 -14.42 -25.61 14.50
C SER A 77 -13.76 -24.72 13.44
N ILE A 78 -13.40 -25.29 12.27
CA ILE A 78 -12.80 -24.53 11.17
C ILE A 78 -13.77 -23.46 10.64
N LYS A 79 -15.03 -23.83 10.40
CA LYS A 79 -16.06 -22.92 9.90
C LYS A 79 -16.40 -21.81 10.90
N ALA A 80 -16.53 -22.15 12.18
CA ALA A 80 -16.74 -21.18 13.25
C ALA A 80 -15.55 -20.23 13.38
N TYR A 81 -14.31 -20.72 13.25
CA TYR A 81 -13.11 -19.89 13.32
C TYR A 81 -13.07 -18.84 12.19
N LEU A 82 -13.49 -19.21 10.99
CA LEU A 82 -13.61 -18.28 9.86
C LEU A 82 -14.61 -17.16 10.16
N CYS A 83 -15.81 -17.49 10.66
CA CYS A 83 -16.84 -16.50 11.02
C CYS A 83 -16.38 -15.60 12.19
N LEU A 84 -15.69 -16.18 13.18
CA LEU A 84 -15.11 -15.48 14.33
C LEU A 84 -14.15 -14.37 13.89
N SER A 85 -13.42 -14.53 12.79
CA SER A 85 -12.42 -13.55 12.32
C SER A 85 -12.97 -12.13 12.10
N SER A 86 -14.27 -12.00 11.85
CA SER A 86 -14.99 -10.72 11.68
C SER A 86 -16.01 -10.42 12.78
N HIS A 87 -16.22 -11.34 13.72
CA HIS A 87 -17.27 -11.22 14.73
C HIS A 87 -16.97 -10.07 15.73
N PRO A 88 -17.98 -9.32 16.22
CA PRO A 88 -17.79 -8.22 17.17
C PRO A 88 -16.97 -8.58 18.42
N LEU A 89 -17.12 -9.80 18.93
CA LEU A 89 -16.31 -10.30 20.06
C LEU A 89 -14.80 -10.35 19.75
N ALA A 90 -14.42 -10.64 18.50
CA ALA A 90 -13.02 -10.63 18.05
C ALA A 90 -12.52 -9.24 17.64
N THR A 91 -13.38 -8.22 17.68
CA THR A 91 -13.06 -6.83 17.29
C THR A 91 -13.19 -5.84 18.45
N GLY A 92 -13.49 -6.31 19.66
CA GLY A 92 -13.76 -5.44 20.80
C GLY A 92 -14.99 -4.55 20.57
N GLY A 93 -16.01 -5.08 19.89
CA GLY A 93 -17.25 -4.36 19.55
C GLY A 93 -17.15 -3.41 18.36
N SER A 94 -15.97 -3.26 17.75
CA SER A 94 -15.78 -2.34 16.62
C SER A 94 -16.22 -2.93 15.29
N GLN A 95 -16.96 -2.16 14.49
CA GLN A 95 -17.25 -2.52 13.09
C GLN A 95 -15.99 -2.36 12.23
N LEU A 96 -15.63 -3.40 11.49
CA LEU A 96 -14.46 -3.41 10.62
C LEU A 96 -14.80 -2.95 9.21
N ALA A 97 -13.88 -2.21 8.59
CA ALA A 97 -13.97 -1.94 7.16
C ALA A 97 -13.89 -3.24 6.33
N PRO A 98 -14.59 -3.35 5.18
CA PRO A 98 -14.63 -4.58 4.39
C PRO A 98 -13.24 -5.11 3.97
N LYS A 99 -12.29 -4.21 3.70
CA LYS A 99 -10.88 -4.60 3.41
C LYS A 99 -10.18 -5.24 4.60
N THR A 100 -10.48 -4.77 5.82
CA THR A 100 -9.92 -5.32 7.06
C THR A 100 -10.52 -6.69 7.35
N VAL A 101 -11.83 -6.86 7.14
CA VAL A 101 -12.51 -8.17 7.20
C VAL A 101 -11.86 -9.15 6.23
N GLN A 102 -11.70 -8.76 4.96
CA GLN A 102 -11.04 -9.59 3.95
C GLN A 102 -9.63 -10.01 4.37
N GLN A 103 -8.85 -9.08 4.94
CA GLN A 103 -7.50 -9.38 5.39
C GLN A 103 -7.49 -10.36 6.57
N ARG A 104 -8.38 -10.19 7.56
CA ARG A 104 -8.52 -11.10 8.70
C ARG A 104 -8.91 -12.51 8.25
N VAL A 105 -9.97 -12.64 7.45
CA VAL A 105 -10.44 -13.94 6.93
C VAL A 105 -9.33 -14.63 6.12
N ARG A 106 -8.58 -13.90 5.28
CA ARG A 106 -7.45 -14.47 4.53
C ARG A 106 -6.30 -14.95 5.41
N THR A 107 -6.04 -14.28 6.51
CA THR A 107 -5.03 -14.71 7.49
C THR A 107 -5.50 -15.95 8.24
N THR A 108 -6.77 -15.98 8.65
CA THR A 108 -7.39 -17.17 9.26
C THR A 108 -7.35 -18.38 8.32
N LEU A 109 -7.67 -18.20 7.02
CA LEU A 109 -7.51 -19.23 6.00
C LEU A 109 -6.06 -19.73 5.91
N GLY A 110 -5.08 -18.83 5.90
CA GLY A 110 -3.66 -19.21 5.87
C GLY A 110 -3.20 -20.01 7.09
N ILE A 111 -3.76 -19.71 8.27
CA ILE A 111 -3.51 -20.48 9.49
C ILE A 111 -4.12 -21.88 9.39
N ILE A 112 -5.37 -21.97 8.95
CA ILE A 112 -6.06 -23.26 8.79
C ILE A 112 -5.33 -24.12 7.75
N ASP A 113 -5.00 -23.55 6.60
CA ASP A 113 -4.28 -24.24 5.53
C ASP A 113 -2.90 -24.73 6.01
N TYR A 114 -2.19 -23.98 6.86
CA TYR A 114 -0.92 -24.44 7.45
C TYR A 114 -1.09 -25.75 8.22
N PHE A 115 -2.12 -25.88 9.05
CA PHE A 115 -2.40 -27.11 9.78
C PHE A 115 -2.90 -28.22 8.84
N LEU A 116 -3.80 -27.90 7.89
CA LEU A 116 -4.32 -28.88 6.92
C LEU A 116 -3.22 -29.46 6.03
N LEU A 117 -2.28 -28.65 5.56
CA LEU A 117 -1.13 -29.10 4.76
C LEU A 117 -0.19 -30.04 5.51
N ARG A 118 -0.31 -30.08 6.85
CA ARG A 118 0.47 -30.90 7.77
C ARG A 118 -0.45 -31.83 8.58
N ALA A 119 -1.61 -32.19 8.03
CA ALA A 119 -2.62 -32.96 8.73
C ALA A 119 -2.09 -34.27 9.31
N GLU A 120 -1.17 -34.96 8.60
CA GLU A 120 -0.54 -36.20 9.05
C GLU A 120 0.33 -35.99 10.30
N HIS A 121 1.10 -34.90 10.35
CA HIS A 121 1.93 -34.57 11.50
C HIS A 121 1.10 -34.26 12.75
N PHE A 122 -0.01 -33.54 12.59
CA PHE A 122 -0.91 -33.18 13.69
C PHE A 122 -2.02 -34.22 13.97
N GLN A 123 -2.14 -35.26 13.13
CA GLN A 123 -3.20 -36.28 13.16
C GLN A 123 -4.61 -35.66 13.25
N LEU A 124 -4.88 -34.67 12.40
CA LEU A 124 -6.09 -33.85 12.51
C LEU A 124 -7.37 -34.67 12.38
N ALA A 125 -7.39 -35.71 11.53
CA ALA A 125 -8.56 -36.58 11.37
C ALA A 125 -8.96 -37.29 12.68
N SER A 126 -7.98 -37.66 13.50
CA SER A 126 -8.22 -38.45 14.74
C SER A 126 -8.34 -37.57 15.98
N HIS A 127 -7.62 -36.45 16.02
CA HIS A 127 -7.44 -35.66 17.24
C HIS A 127 -7.80 -34.18 17.12
N GLN A 128 -8.34 -33.76 15.97
CA GLN A 128 -8.61 -32.35 15.68
C GLN A 128 -7.39 -31.48 15.99
N PHE A 129 -7.54 -30.37 16.72
CA PHE A 129 -6.45 -29.48 17.11
C PHE A 129 -5.76 -29.84 18.45
N LYS A 130 -6.12 -30.97 19.07
CA LYS A 130 -5.73 -31.27 20.47
C LYS A 130 -4.26 -31.65 20.64
N LEU A 131 -3.63 -32.20 19.60
CA LEU A 131 -2.21 -32.60 19.64
C LEU A 131 -1.23 -31.45 19.40
N ILE A 132 -1.73 -30.26 19.04
CA ILE A 132 -0.86 -29.10 18.80
C ILE A 132 -0.27 -28.64 20.13
N THR A 133 1.06 -28.69 20.23
CA THR A 133 1.87 -28.40 21.40
C THR A 133 2.37 -26.96 21.41
N PRO A 134 2.91 -26.45 22.55
CA PRO A 134 3.62 -25.18 22.57
C PRO A 134 4.78 -25.10 21.56
N HIS A 135 5.46 -26.23 21.30
CA HIS A 135 6.56 -26.28 20.34
C HIS A 135 6.08 -26.04 18.91
N ASP A 136 4.97 -26.66 18.51
CA ASP A 136 4.38 -26.48 17.19
C ASP A 136 3.96 -25.03 16.94
N ILE A 137 3.51 -24.34 17.99
CA ILE A 137 3.20 -22.91 17.95
C ILE A 137 4.46 -22.06 17.76
N THR A 138 5.57 -22.42 18.42
CA THR A 138 6.86 -21.76 18.17
C THR A 138 7.37 -22.02 16.75
N GLU A 139 7.19 -23.24 16.23
CA GLU A 139 7.56 -23.57 14.85
C GLU A 139 6.73 -22.78 13.84
N PHE A 140 5.41 -22.70 14.03
CA PHE A 140 4.52 -21.87 13.22
C PHE A 140 5.01 -20.41 13.15
N MET A 141 5.39 -19.84 14.29
CA MET A 141 5.95 -18.48 14.35
C MET A 141 7.32 -18.36 13.68
N ALA A 142 8.16 -19.39 13.78
CA ALA A 142 9.46 -19.43 13.09
C ALA A 142 9.30 -19.50 11.56
N VAL A 143 8.36 -20.30 11.07
CA VAL A 143 8.02 -20.40 9.63
C VAL A 143 7.55 -19.06 9.09
N LEU A 144 6.70 -18.33 9.83
CA LEU A 144 6.29 -16.97 9.44
C LEU A 144 7.48 -16.03 9.24
N ALA A 145 8.59 -16.28 9.94
CA ALA A 145 9.77 -15.42 9.97
C ALA A 145 10.96 -15.87 9.11
N THR A 146 10.79 -16.90 8.28
CA THR A 146 11.87 -17.42 7.43
C THR A 146 12.29 -16.45 6.31
N ASP A 147 11.34 -15.77 5.66
CA ASP A 147 11.55 -14.85 4.54
C ASP A 147 10.53 -13.69 4.62
N GLN A 148 10.73 -12.64 3.81
CA GLN A 148 9.97 -11.40 3.71
C GLN A 148 8.44 -11.60 3.66
N TYR A 149 7.98 -12.65 2.97
CA TYR A 149 6.56 -12.90 2.75
C TYR A 149 6.05 -14.07 3.58
N ALA A 150 5.61 -13.78 4.81
CA ALA A 150 5.06 -14.75 5.74
C ALA A 150 4.07 -15.77 5.12
N LYS A 151 3.19 -15.32 4.21
CA LYS A 151 2.25 -16.23 3.51
C LYS A 151 2.96 -17.21 2.57
N ASN A 152 4.02 -16.80 1.87
CA ASN A 152 4.77 -17.70 1.00
C ASN A 152 5.42 -18.80 1.85
N ASN A 153 5.97 -18.43 3.01
CA ASN A 153 6.63 -19.35 3.93
C ASN A 153 5.65 -20.38 4.53
N LEU A 154 4.46 -19.94 4.96
CA LEU A 154 3.43 -20.83 5.52
C LEU A 154 3.07 -21.99 4.59
N TYR A 155 3.03 -21.71 3.29
CA TYR A 155 2.65 -22.70 2.27
C TYR A 155 3.87 -23.37 1.61
N ALA A 156 5.10 -23.01 2.00
CA ALA A 156 6.34 -23.41 1.30
C ALA A 156 6.24 -23.20 -0.22
N ALA A 157 5.75 -22.02 -0.64
CA ALA A 157 5.28 -21.79 -2.00
C ALA A 157 6.35 -21.96 -3.08
N ARG A 158 7.62 -21.68 -2.75
CA ARG A 158 8.77 -21.83 -3.65
C ARG A 158 9.15 -23.30 -3.77
N GLU A 159 9.24 -23.99 -2.64
CA GLU A 159 9.63 -25.40 -2.54
C GLU A 159 8.59 -26.32 -3.18
N GLU A 160 7.30 -26.08 -2.93
CA GLU A 160 6.20 -26.81 -3.57
C GLU A 160 6.20 -26.59 -5.09
N LEU A 161 6.44 -25.37 -5.56
CA LEU A 161 6.55 -25.07 -6.98
C LEU A 161 7.77 -25.77 -7.61
N GLN A 162 8.93 -25.69 -6.98
CA GLN A 162 10.14 -26.34 -7.47
C GLN A 162 9.95 -27.86 -7.57
N ARG A 163 9.39 -28.49 -6.53
CA ARG A 163 9.11 -29.94 -6.51
C ARG A 163 8.11 -30.31 -7.61
N PHE A 164 7.03 -29.54 -7.75
CA PHE A 164 6.04 -29.73 -8.79
C PHE A 164 6.64 -29.67 -10.19
N LEU A 165 7.46 -28.66 -10.47
CA LEU A 165 8.09 -28.50 -11.79
C LEU A 165 9.08 -29.64 -12.06
N ARG A 166 9.95 -30.00 -11.11
CA ARG A 166 10.87 -31.13 -11.28
C ARG A 166 10.13 -32.43 -11.55
N LEU A 167 9.11 -32.75 -10.75
CA LEU A 167 8.38 -34.00 -10.88
C LEU A 167 7.65 -34.11 -12.23
N ASN A 168 7.00 -33.04 -12.68
CA ASN A 168 6.12 -33.10 -13.84
C ASN A 168 6.84 -32.79 -15.17
N SER A 169 7.93 -32.03 -15.14
CA SER A 169 8.69 -31.74 -16.38
C SER A 169 9.34 -33.00 -16.97
N HIS A 170 9.65 -34.01 -16.16
CA HIS A 170 10.14 -35.31 -16.62
C HIS A 170 9.12 -36.12 -17.41
N GLN A 171 7.83 -35.78 -17.34
CA GLN A 171 6.76 -36.47 -18.05
C GLN A 171 6.65 -36.03 -19.51
N VAL A 172 7.32 -34.93 -19.90
CA VAL A 172 7.32 -34.42 -21.28
C VAL A 172 8.21 -35.29 -22.17
N THR A 173 7.66 -35.81 -23.26
CA THR A 173 8.39 -36.65 -24.20
C THR A 173 9.33 -35.86 -25.12
N LYS A 174 10.34 -36.52 -25.68
CA LYS A 174 11.25 -35.90 -26.66
C LYS A 174 10.51 -35.35 -27.90
N LEU A 175 9.46 -36.05 -28.34
CA LEU A 175 8.65 -35.64 -29.49
C LEU A 175 7.86 -34.36 -29.20
N GLU A 176 7.25 -34.26 -28.02
CA GLU A 176 6.54 -33.05 -27.59
C GLU A 176 7.49 -31.86 -27.45
N THR A 177 8.68 -32.07 -26.87
CA THR A 177 9.73 -31.06 -26.78
C THR A 177 10.10 -30.52 -28.16
N GLN A 178 10.39 -31.40 -29.13
CA GLN A 178 10.73 -30.98 -30.50
C GLN A 178 9.57 -30.22 -31.18
N TYR A 179 8.33 -30.69 -30.97
CA TYR A 179 7.15 -30.02 -31.49
C TYR A 179 7.00 -28.60 -30.93
N VAL A 180 7.10 -28.42 -29.61
CA VAL A 180 6.98 -27.10 -28.97
C VAL A 180 8.09 -26.16 -29.41
N LEU A 181 9.35 -26.63 -29.47
CA LEU A 181 10.49 -25.84 -29.95
C LEU A 181 10.32 -25.37 -31.40
N SER A 182 9.69 -26.19 -32.26
CA SER A 182 9.40 -25.80 -33.65
C SER A 182 8.35 -24.67 -33.75
N LYS A 183 7.42 -24.59 -32.79
CA LYS A 183 6.32 -23.62 -32.79
C LYS A 183 6.65 -22.36 -31.99
N VAL A 184 7.44 -22.48 -30.94
CA VAL A 184 7.78 -21.40 -30.01
C VAL A 184 9.28 -21.47 -29.67
N PRO A 185 10.19 -21.11 -30.60
CA PRO A 185 11.63 -21.26 -30.37
C PRO A 185 12.13 -20.46 -29.17
N GLY A 186 11.52 -19.29 -28.91
CA GLY A 186 11.88 -18.40 -27.80
C GLY A 186 11.62 -18.96 -26.40
N ILE A 187 10.99 -20.14 -26.27
CA ILE A 187 10.80 -20.80 -24.97
C ILE A 187 12.12 -21.37 -24.40
N ALA A 188 13.07 -21.71 -25.28
CA ALA A 188 14.37 -22.27 -24.94
C ALA A 188 15.44 -21.21 -24.63
N ILE A 189 15.15 -19.93 -24.90
CA ILE A 189 16.08 -18.84 -24.62
C ILE A 189 15.98 -18.52 -23.12
N VAL A 190 17.00 -18.90 -22.37
CA VAL A 190 17.15 -18.52 -20.96
C VAL A 190 17.98 -17.24 -20.95
N ASP A 191 17.35 -16.11 -20.62
CA ASP A 191 18.05 -14.85 -20.43
C ASP A 191 18.92 -14.95 -19.16
N ASP A 192 20.08 -14.29 -19.14
CA ASP A 192 20.97 -14.24 -17.98
C ASP A 192 20.29 -13.42 -16.88
N VAL A 193 19.58 -14.11 -15.97
CA VAL A 193 18.89 -13.47 -14.84
C VAL A 193 19.86 -13.48 -13.66
N ASP A 194 20.28 -12.30 -13.21
CA ASP A 194 21.29 -12.09 -12.16
C ASP A 194 21.04 -12.86 -10.84
N GLU A 195 19.84 -13.42 -10.61
CA GLU A 195 19.50 -14.28 -9.47
C GLU A 195 18.51 -15.41 -9.85
N SER A 196 18.92 -16.68 -9.75
CA SER A 196 18.02 -17.84 -9.88
C SER A 196 17.10 -17.95 -8.67
N ASN A 197 15.82 -17.61 -8.85
CA ASN A 197 14.83 -17.50 -7.79
C ASN A 197 14.07 -18.79 -7.51
N LEU A 198 14.19 -19.85 -8.32
CA LEU A 198 13.64 -21.19 -8.00
C LEU A 198 14.74 -22.24 -7.83
N GLY A 199 16.01 -21.91 -8.06
CA GLY A 199 17.13 -22.86 -7.95
C GLY A 199 17.02 -24.01 -8.96
N LEU A 200 16.54 -23.70 -10.17
CA LEU A 200 16.47 -24.62 -11.31
C LEU A 200 17.68 -24.36 -12.23
N SER A 201 18.26 -25.41 -12.78
CA SER A 201 19.25 -25.30 -13.86
C SER A 201 18.60 -24.84 -15.16
N GLU A 202 19.39 -24.31 -16.11
CA GLU A 202 18.88 -23.88 -17.42
C GLU A 202 18.07 -24.98 -18.13
N SER A 203 18.57 -26.21 -18.09
CA SER A 203 17.86 -27.36 -18.69
C SER A 203 16.53 -27.67 -18.00
N GLU A 204 16.46 -27.55 -16.66
CA GLU A 204 15.22 -27.70 -15.89
C GLU A 204 14.26 -26.54 -16.17
N ILE A 205 14.76 -25.32 -16.35
CA ILE A 205 13.95 -24.14 -16.70
C ILE A 205 13.27 -24.37 -18.06
N VAL A 206 14.03 -24.79 -19.07
CA VAL A 206 13.47 -25.06 -20.41
C VAL A 206 12.44 -26.19 -20.35
N ALA A 207 12.73 -27.28 -19.65
CA ALA A 207 11.79 -28.39 -19.48
C ALA A 207 10.50 -27.96 -18.77
N ALA A 208 10.63 -27.16 -17.70
CA ALA A 208 9.50 -26.60 -16.96
C ALA A 208 8.65 -25.67 -17.83
N ARG A 209 9.27 -24.79 -18.61
CA ARG A 209 8.53 -23.91 -19.54
C ARG A 209 7.75 -24.73 -20.57
N ILE A 210 8.35 -25.77 -21.15
CA ILE A 210 7.68 -26.64 -22.13
C ILE A 210 6.50 -27.39 -21.48
N PHE A 211 6.71 -27.97 -20.30
CA PHE A 211 5.65 -28.63 -19.54
C PHE A 211 4.46 -27.68 -19.28
N LEU A 212 4.74 -26.49 -18.76
CA LEU A 212 3.72 -25.48 -18.46
C LEU A 212 3.02 -24.96 -19.74
N TRP A 213 3.71 -24.95 -20.88
CA TRP A 213 3.14 -24.60 -22.18
C TRP A 213 2.13 -25.65 -22.65
N ILE A 214 2.51 -26.93 -22.59
CA ILE A 214 1.64 -28.05 -22.98
C ILE A 214 0.36 -28.07 -22.13
N ASN A 215 0.47 -27.77 -20.84
CA ASN A 215 -0.66 -27.75 -19.90
C ASN A 215 -1.47 -26.45 -19.91
N GLY A 216 -1.17 -25.51 -20.83
CA GLY A 216 -1.95 -24.28 -20.97
C GLY A 216 -1.81 -23.31 -19.79
N ASN A 217 -0.76 -23.45 -18.98
CA ASN A 217 -0.52 -22.57 -17.82
C ASN A 217 0.03 -21.19 -18.23
N TYR A 218 0.33 -20.97 -19.52
CA TYR A 218 0.73 -19.67 -20.05
C TYR A 218 -0.46 -18.83 -20.48
N LYS A 219 -0.36 -17.54 -20.20
CA LYS A 219 -1.20 -16.51 -20.80
C LYS A 219 -0.34 -15.70 -21.74
N ARG A 220 -0.75 -15.65 -23.02
CA ARG A 220 -0.24 -14.65 -23.94
C ARG A 220 -0.81 -13.32 -23.51
N ILE A 221 0.05 -12.43 -23.05
CA ILE A 221 -0.32 -11.05 -22.76
C ILE A 221 -0.03 -10.29 -24.04
N PRO A 222 -1.05 -10.00 -24.88
CA PRO A 222 -0.81 -9.20 -26.06
C PRO A 222 -0.15 -7.90 -25.62
N ILE A 223 0.74 -7.37 -26.46
CA ILE A 223 1.30 -6.04 -26.29
C ILE A 223 0.16 -5.02 -26.52
N LYS A 224 -0.86 -5.01 -25.68
CA LYS A 224 -1.91 -3.99 -25.64
C LYS A 224 -1.31 -2.77 -24.96
N ALA A 225 -1.17 -1.68 -25.71
CA ALA A 225 -0.86 -0.39 -25.13
C ALA A 225 -1.82 -0.16 -23.94
N GLY A 226 -1.29 0.02 -22.73
CA GLY A 226 -2.12 0.40 -21.58
C GLY A 226 -2.54 -0.67 -20.58
N SER A 227 -1.99 -1.90 -20.55
CA SER A 227 -2.16 -2.73 -19.35
C SER A 227 -1.24 -2.26 -18.22
N HIS A 228 -1.90 -1.80 -17.15
CA HIS A 228 -1.29 -1.32 -15.92
C HIS A 228 -0.58 -2.45 -15.19
N GLY A 229 0.74 -2.30 -15.01
CA GLY A 229 1.51 -3.10 -14.07
C GLY A 229 2.28 -4.24 -14.72
N HIS A 230 3.59 -4.15 -14.53
CA HIS A 230 4.62 -5.20 -14.56
C HIS A 230 4.29 -6.45 -15.34
N SER A 231 4.85 -6.54 -16.55
CA SER A 231 5.45 -7.79 -16.99
C SER A 231 6.38 -7.58 -18.19
N PHE A 232 7.62 -8.04 -18.05
CA PHE A 232 8.64 -7.92 -19.08
C PHE A 232 8.56 -9.01 -20.13
N PHE A 233 7.49 -9.80 -20.22
CA PHE A 233 7.42 -10.98 -21.09
C PHE A 233 6.05 -11.09 -21.73
N SER A 234 6.03 -11.41 -23.03
CA SER A 234 4.80 -11.60 -23.81
C SER A 234 4.10 -12.93 -23.50
N HIS A 235 4.83 -13.91 -22.97
CA HIS A 235 4.30 -15.16 -22.46
C HIS A 235 4.63 -15.29 -20.98
N GLN A 236 3.58 -15.30 -20.15
CA GLN A 236 3.73 -15.43 -18.70
C GLN A 236 2.99 -16.62 -18.18
N VAL A 237 3.62 -17.31 -17.23
CA VAL A 237 2.95 -18.33 -16.45
C VAL A 237 1.88 -17.67 -15.58
N SER A 238 0.74 -18.35 -15.43
CA SER A 238 -0.34 -17.93 -14.54
C SER A 238 -0.13 -18.61 -13.18
N PRO A 239 0.37 -17.92 -12.13
CA PRO A 239 0.65 -18.56 -10.84
C PRO A 239 -0.60 -19.21 -10.25
N ASN A 240 -1.77 -18.59 -10.44
CA ASN A 240 -3.04 -19.14 -9.99
C ASN A 240 -3.40 -20.48 -10.64
N SER A 241 -2.93 -20.76 -11.86
CA SER A 241 -3.18 -22.06 -12.53
C SER A 241 -2.29 -23.14 -11.91
N ILE A 242 -1.02 -22.83 -11.75
CA ILE A 242 -0.03 -23.78 -11.21
C ILE A 242 -0.37 -24.10 -9.75
N TYR A 243 -0.64 -23.07 -8.94
CA TYR A 243 -0.97 -23.28 -7.53
C TYR A 243 -2.36 -23.90 -7.31
N SER A 244 -3.29 -23.78 -8.27
CA SER A 244 -4.54 -24.56 -8.17
C SER A 244 -4.31 -26.06 -8.35
N GLU A 245 -3.30 -26.45 -9.13
CA GLU A 245 -2.92 -27.86 -9.31
C GLU A 245 -2.13 -28.35 -8.09
N ILE A 246 -1.13 -27.59 -7.62
CA ILE A 246 -0.29 -27.95 -6.47
C ILE A 246 -1.10 -28.17 -5.18
N TYR A 247 -2.09 -27.30 -4.93
CA TYR A 247 -2.87 -27.30 -3.69
C TYR A 247 -4.30 -27.84 -3.86
N HIS A 248 -4.60 -28.50 -5.00
CA HIS A 248 -5.88 -29.15 -5.25
C HIS A 248 -6.21 -30.14 -4.12
N GLU A 249 -7.43 -30.10 -3.57
CA GLU A 249 -7.88 -30.93 -2.43
C GLU A 249 -7.01 -30.83 -1.15
N ARG A 250 -6.04 -29.91 -1.07
CA ARG A 250 -5.13 -29.75 0.08
C ARG A 250 -5.37 -28.48 0.90
N THR A 251 -6.09 -27.51 0.34
CA THR A 251 -6.32 -26.18 0.94
C THR A 251 -7.77 -25.73 0.74
N LEU A 252 -8.26 -24.84 1.60
CA LEU A 252 -9.64 -24.34 1.53
C LEU A 252 -9.87 -23.36 0.38
N VAL A 253 -8.83 -22.64 -0.02
CA VAL A 253 -8.85 -21.67 -1.13
C VAL A 253 -7.50 -21.74 -1.83
N THR A 254 -7.49 -21.76 -3.17
CA THR A 254 -6.23 -21.66 -3.92
C THR A 254 -5.42 -20.44 -3.47
N PRO A 255 -4.23 -20.65 -2.87
CA PRO A 255 -3.48 -19.56 -2.28
C PRO A 255 -2.94 -18.63 -3.37
N LYS A 256 -3.01 -17.34 -3.07
CA LYS A 256 -2.36 -16.29 -3.85
C LYS A 256 -1.22 -15.72 -3.03
N PHE A 257 -0.05 -15.69 -3.64
CA PHE A 257 1.21 -15.25 -3.06
C PHE A 257 1.60 -13.88 -3.60
N ARG A 258 2.29 -13.09 -2.78
CA ARG A 258 2.86 -11.79 -3.19
C ARG A 258 4.36 -11.95 -3.31
N GLY A 259 4.96 -11.23 -4.23
CA GLY A 259 6.42 -11.16 -4.36
C GLY A 259 7.09 -12.43 -4.87
N LEU A 260 6.35 -13.45 -5.29
CA LEU A 260 6.92 -14.55 -6.07
C LEU A 260 7.28 -14.03 -7.46
N VAL A 261 8.57 -13.80 -7.68
CA VAL A 261 9.13 -13.49 -8.99
C VAL A 261 9.35 -14.82 -9.70
N LEU A 262 8.65 -15.02 -10.83
CA LEU A 262 8.74 -16.23 -11.64
C LEU A 262 9.33 -15.90 -13.02
N ASP A 263 10.21 -14.91 -13.07
CA ASP A 263 10.74 -14.35 -14.32
C ASP A 263 11.49 -15.41 -15.14
N GLU A 264 12.20 -16.32 -14.48
CA GLU A 264 12.84 -17.48 -15.12
C GLU A 264 11.86 -18.42 -15.82
N LEU A 265 10.57 -18.44 -15.46
CA LEU A 265 9.53 -19.22 -16.15
C LEU A 265 8.82 -18.41 -17.24
N HIS A 266 9.06 -17.11 -17.33
CA HIS A 266 8.54 -16.25 -18.39
C HIS A 266 9.47 -16.24 -19.60
N PHE A 267 8.97 -15.91 -20.79
CA PHE A 267 9.80 -15.85 -21.99
C PHE A 267 9.28 -14.87 -23.05
N SER A 268 10.14 -14.52 -24.01
CA SER A 268 9.92 -13.52 -25.06
C SER A 268 9.67 -12.10 -24.49
N PRO A 269 10.75 -11.36 -24.18
CA PRO A 269 10.67 -10.09 -23.50
C PRO A 269 9.75 -9.05 -24.17
N SER A 270 9.10 -8.21 -23.37
CA SER A 270 8.19 -7.15 -23.77
C SER A 270 8.52 -5.87 -23.00
N GLU A 271 8.55 -4.73 -23.68
CA GLU A 271 9.07 -3.43 -23.18
C GLU A 271 8.19 -2.74 -22.10
N LYS A 272 7.43 -3.46 -21.27
CA LYS A 272 6.34 -2.87 -20.46
C LYS A 272 6.57 -2.90 -18.96
N THR A 273 7.41 -1.97 -18.50
CA THR A 273 7.14 -0.99 -17.41
C THR A 273 8.35 -0.05 -17.31
N PHE A 274 8.68 0.56 -18.44
CA PHE A 274 10.01 1.11 -18.64
C PHE A 274 10.26 2.36 -17.79
N ARG A 275 11.13 2.19 -16.78
CA ARG A 275 11.95 3.24 -16.20
C ARG A 275 13.24 3.25 -17.01
N GLU A 276 13.81 4.43 -17.26
CA GLU A 276 15.10 4.51 -17.96
C GLU A 276 16.22 3.86 -17.16
N TYR A 277 16.18 4.04 -15.85
CA TYR A 277 17.17 3.50 -14.92
C TYR A 277 16.47 2.71 -13.82
N PRO A 278 17.18 1.79 -13.14
CA PRO A 278 16.65 1.21 -11.92
C PRO A 278 16.48 2.29 -10.83
N MET A 279 15.61 2.03 -9.86
CA MET A 279 15.16 3.04 -8.90
C MET A 279 15.91 2.92 -7.58
N VAL A 280 16.32 4.06 -7.03
CA VAL A 280 16.70 4.15 -5.61
C VAL A 280 15.50 3.82 -4.75
N SER A 281 15.59 2.75 -3.94
CA SER A 281 14.51 2.37 -3.05
C SER A 281 14.08 3.54 -2.15
N SER A 282 12.78 3.81 -2.11
CA SER A 282 12.20 4.82 -1.23
C SER A 282 12.03 4.32 0.22
N MET A 283 12.40 3.07 0.49
CA MET A 283 12.53 2.50 1.83
C MET A 283 14.01 2.19 2.09
N VAL A 284 14.45 2.31 3.33
CA VAL A 284 15.67 1.63 3.76
C VAL A 284 15.41 0.14 3.56
N LEU A 285 16.07 -0.42 2.55
CA LEU A 285 16.17 -1.86 2.39
C LEU A 285 17.16 -2.30 3.46
N TYR A 286 16.69 -3.15 4.36
CA TYR A 286 17.63 -4.01 5.07
C TYR A 286 17.99 -5.06 4.04
N ASP A 287 19.28 -5.35 3.90
CA ASP A 287 19.77 -6.35 2.94
C ASP A 287 19.24 -7.75 3.25
N ASP A 288 18.71 -7.97 4.47
CA ASP A 288 18.10 -9.23 4.86
C ASP A 288 16.60 -9.29 4.46
N PRO A 289 16.16 -10.37 3.76
CA PRO A 289 14.76 -10.61 3.41
C PRO A 289 13.94 -11.05 4.63
N LEU A 290 13.72 -10.14 5.58
CA LEU A 290 13.00 -10.43 6.83
C LEU A 290 11.54 -9.97 6.75
N PRO A 291 10.61 -10.67 7.42
CA PRO A 291 9.21 -10.24 7.50
C PRO A 291 9.05 -8.95 8.30
N SER A 292 7.94 -8.22 8.09
CA SER A 292 7.57 -7.11 8.98
C SER A 292 6.96 -7.62 10.29
N GLU A 293 7.35 -7.04 11.43
CA GLU A 293 6.76 -7.34 12.74
C GLU A 293 5.23 -7.25 12.75
N ALA A 294 4.66 -6.16 12.22
CA ALA A 294 3.21 -5.98 12.11
C ALA A 294 2.52 -7.07 11.26
N GLY A 295 3.23 -7.63 10.29
CA GLY A 295 2.74 -8.74 9.45
C GLY A 295 2.69 -10.06 10.23
N VAL A 296 3.76 -10.37 10.98
CA VAL A 296 3.84 -11.55 11.85
C VAL A 296 2.83 -11.45 13.00
N ASP A 297 2.73 -10.28 13.64
CA ASP A 297 1.79 -10.04 14.73
C ASP A 297 0.33 -10.21 14.29
N PHE A 298 0.01 -9.91 13.02
CA PHE A 298 -1.32 -10.15 12.48
C PHE A 298 -1.72 -11.64 12.47
N TYR A 299 -0.78 -12.54 12.13
CA TYR A 299 -0.98 -13.99 12.24
C TYR A 299 -1.03 -14.44 13.69
N ARG A 300 -0.11 -13.94 14.53
CA ARG A 300 -0.06 -14.21 15.98
C ARG A 300 -1.40 -13.92 16.66
N GLN A 301 -1.93 -12.71 16.46
CA GLN A 301 -3.22 -12.31 17.02
C GLN A 301 -4.38 -13.11 16.45
N SER A 302 -4.35 -13.47 15.16
CA SER A 302 -5.39 -14.31 14.57
C SER A 302 -5.40 -15.69 15.20
N LEU A 303 -4.22 -16.34 15.35
CA LEU A 303 -4.10 -17.66 15.97
C LEU A 303 -4.57 -17.63 17.43
N LYS A 304 -4.17 -16.61 18.20
CA LYS A 304 -4.63 -16.42 19.59
C LYS A 304 -6.15 -16.33 19.72
N ARG A 305 -6.85 -15.70 18.76
CA ARG A 305 -8.32 -15.59 18.78
C ARG A 305 -9.05 -16.93 18.71
N MET A 306 -8.40 -17.99 18.22
CA MET A 306 -9.00 -19.32 18.17
C MET A 306 -9.48 -19.81 19.55
N GLU A 307 -8.86 -19.32 20.63
CA GLU A 307 -9.28 -19.58 22.00
C GLU A 307 -10.75 -19.23 22.28
N LEU A 308 -11.31 -18.25 21.57
CA LEU A 308 -12.72 -17.84 21.75
C LEU A 308 -13.72 -18.91 21.29
N LEU A 309 -13.29 -19.92 20.53
CA LEU A 309 -14.15 -21.06 20.17
C LEU A 309 -14.63 -21.85 21.40
N LYS A 310 -13.90 -21.77 22.52
CA LYS A 310 -14.32 -22.36 23.80
C LYS A 310 -15.69 -21.87 24.28
N LEU A 311 -16.08 -20.64 23.90
CA LEU A 311 -17.38 -20.05 24.23
C LEU A 311 -18.55 -20.81 23.60
N CYS A 312 -18.31 -21.56 22.53
CA CYS A 312 -19.30 -22.38 21.82
C CYS A 312 -19.12 -23.88 22.11
N GLY A 313 -18.23 -24.25 23.03
CA GLY A 313 -17.87 -25.65 23.28
C GLY A 313 -17.15 -26.34 22.11
N LEU A 314 -16.61 -25.59 21.13
CA LEU A 314 -15.95 -26.15 19.96
C LEU A 314 -14.47 -26.45 20.22
N ASP A 315 -13.97 -27.50 19.57
CA ASP A 315 -12.57 -27.93 19.66
C ASP A 315 -11.65 -26.83 19.11
N HIS A 316 -10.55 -26.58 19.81
CA HIS A 316 -9.54 -25.57 19.46
C HIS A 316 -8.16 -26.01 19.97
N ILE A 317 -7.12 -25.29 19.56
CA ILE A 317 -5.77 -25.50 20.09
C ILE A 317 -5.79 -25.24 21.61
N ASN A 318 -5.20 -26.14 22.38
CA ASN A 318 -5.15 -26.03 23.84
C ASN A 318 -4.60 -24.66 24.29
N HIS A 319 -5.25 -24.04 25.28
CA HIS A 319 -4.81 -22.79 25.88
C HIS A 319 -3.32 -22.81 26.26
N LEU A 320 -2.83 -23.90 26.87
CA LEU A 320 -1.41 -24.04 27.23
C LEU A 320 -0.49 -23.88 26.01
N SER A 321 -0.83 -24.47 24.88
CA SER A 321 -0.09 -24.31 23.62
C SER A 321 -0.17 -22.87 23.10
N LEU A 322 -1.33 -22.23 23.17
CA LEU A 322 -1.50 -20.84 22.74
C LEU A 322 -0.73 -19.83 23.60
N THR A 323 -0.44 -20.11 24.88
CA THR A 323 0.39 -19.23 25.72
C THR A 323 1.81 -19.04 25.20
N ALA A 324 2.30 -19.95 24.34
CA ALA A 324 3.59 -19.80 23.66
C ALA A 324 3.65 -18.53 22.78
N LEU A 325 2.50 -18.02 22.31
CA LEU A 325 2.41 -16.78 21.52
C LEU A 325 2.71 -15.51 22.35
N ASP A 326 2.74 -15.61 23.67
CA ASP A 326 3.06 -14.52 24.59
C ASP A 326 4.50 -14.59 25.13
N ASN A 327 5.28 -15.61 24.73
CA ASN A 327 6.67 -15.77 25.14
C ASN A 327 7.57 -14.71 24.50
N ARG A 328 7.83 -13.61 25.22
CA ARG A 328 8.66 -12.50 24.77
C ARG A 328 10.10 -12.89 24.47
N ALA A 329 10.67 -13.85 25.20
CA ALA A 329 12.05 -14.28 24.98
C ALA A 329 12.21 -14.94 23.61
N PHE A 330 11.28 -15.80 23.23
CA PHE A 330 11.24 -16.41 21.90
C PHE A 330 10.92 -15.37 20.81
N LEU A 331 9.91 -14.51 21.02
CA LEU A 331 9.56 -13.48 20.03
C LEU A 331 10.73 -12.52 19.77
N GLY A 332 11.54 -12.22 20.78
CA GLY A 332 12.75 -11.40 20.64
C GLY A 332 13.89 -12.09 19.87
N GLN A 333 13.87 -13.42 19.73
CA GLN A 333 14.85 -14.18 18.92
C GLN A 333 14.50 -14.21 17.43
N LEU A 334 13.23 -13.96 17.08
CA LEU A 334 12.80 -13.92 15.67
C LEU A 334 13.44 -12.72 14.98
N LYS A 335 14.28 -12.98 13.97
CA LYS A 335 14.82 -11.94 13.10
C LYS A 335 13.68 -11.36 12.28
N MET A 336 13.27 -10.15 12.62
CA MET A 336 12.24 -9.40 11.89
C MET A 336 12.84 -8.13 11.33
N LYS A 337 12.26 -7.63 10.25
CA LYS A 337 12.60 -6.32 9.72
C LYS A 337 12.30 -5.29 10.80
N GLY A 338 13.32 -4.53 11.21
CA GLY A 338 13.12 -3.33 12.03
C GLY A 338 12.08 -2.43 11.35
N THR A 339 11.38 -1.58 12.11
CA THR A 339 10.43 -0.61 11.56
C THR A 339 11.11 0.19 10.44
N GLY A 340 10.79 -0.18 9.20
CA GLY A 340 11.52 0.26 8.02
C GLY A 340 11.36 1.76 7.86
N ARG A 341 12.46 2.50 8.02
CA ARG A 341 12.45 3.95 7.80
C ARG A 341 12.26 4.21 6.31
N TYR A 342 11.29 5.07 5.97
CA TYR A 342 11.17 5.56 4.61
C TYR A 342 12.37 6.49 4.32
N ARG A 343 13.05 6.28 3.19
CA ARG A 343 14.17 7.13 2.80
C ARG A 343 13.64 8.46 2.29
N SER A 344 13.98 9.55 2.97
CA SER A 344 13.75 10.91 2.45
C SER A 344 14.56 11.12 1.17
N LEU A 345 14.05 11.94 0.25
CA LEU A 345 14.82 12.35 -0.91
C LEU A 345 15.95 13.29 -0.45
N PRO A 346 17.12 13.27 -1.12
CA PRO A 346 18.12 14.31 -0.95
C PRO A 346 17.51 15.70 -1.17
N ARG A 347 18.03 16.71 -0.47
CA ARG A 347 17.55 18.10 -0.52
C ARG A 347 17.48 18.59 -1.97
N ASP A 348 18.59 18.46 -2.69
CA ASP A 348 18.70 19.00 -4.05
C ASP A 348 17.72 18.29 -5.00
N VAL A 349 17.51 16.99 -4.82
CA VAL A 349 16.54 16.19 -5.60
C VAL A 349 15.12 16.68 -5.39
N VAL A 350 14.68 16.87 -4.14
CA VAL A 350 13.28 17.26 -3.88
C VAL A 350 13.00 18.71 -4.30
N PHE A 351 13.93 19.63 -4.04
CA PHE A 351 13.77 21.03 -4.42
C PHE A 351 13.83 21.24 -5.93
N SER A 352 14.80 20.61 -6.63
CA SER A 352 14.86 20.66 -8.10
C SER A 352 13.63 20.04 -8.75
N SER A 353 13.17 18.90 -8.24
CA SER A 353 11.96 18.24 -8.75
C SER A 353 10.71 19.09 -8.53
N PHE A 354 10.57 19.73 -7.37
CA PHE A 354 9.45 20.62 -7.09
C PHE A 354 9.49 21.87 -7.99
N ARG A 355 10.68 22.47 -8.17
CA ARG A 355 10.90 23.59 -9.09
C ARG A 355 10.50 23.21 -10.52
N ASN A 356 11.05 22.12 -11.05
CA ASN A 356 10.75 21.64 -12.39
C ASN A 356 9.25 21.37 -12.57
N ALA A 357 8.58 20.81 -11.55
CA ALA A 357 7.14 20.59 -11.60
C ALA A 357 6.36 21.91 -11.72
N VAL A 358 6.71 22.91 -10.91
CA VAL A 358 6.04 24.23 -10.95
C VAL A 358 6.32 24.97 -12.25
N GLU A 359 7.58 25.04 -12.68
CA GLU A 359 7.98 25.71 -13.92
C GLU A 359 7.32 25.06 -15.14
N PHE A 360 7.34 23.73 -15.24
CA PHE A 360 6.69 23.01 -16.34
C PHE A 360 5.18 23.21 -16.39
N TYR A 361 4.52 23.17 -15.23
CA TYR A 361 3.09 23.44 -15.15
C TYR A 361 2.75 24.87 -15.58
N LEU A 362 3.53 25.86 -15.14
CA LEU A 362 3.28 27.26 -15.47
C LEU A 362 3.59 27.60 -16.93
N ASP A 363 4.63 27.01 -17.52
CA ASP A 363 5.02 27.26 -18.92
C ASP A 363 4.13 26.47 -19.91
N LEU A 364 3.97 25.16 -19.69
CA LEU A 364 3.35 24.26 -20.67
C LEU A 364 2.00 23.69 -20.26
N GLY A 365 1.58 23.82 -19.00
CA GLY A 365 0.41 23.10 -18.47
C GLY A 365 -0.89 23.35 -19.25
N GLN A 366 -1.25 24.61 -19.47
CA GLN A 366 -2.46 24.93 -20.24
C GLN A 366 -2.32 24.59 -21.72
N VAL A 367 -1.13 24.82 -22.29
CA VAL A 367 -0.84 24.56 -23.71
C VAL A 367 -0.99 23.06 -24.02
N LEU A 368 -0.53 22.18 -23.14
CA LEU A 368 -0.67 20.73 -23.26
C LEU A 368 -2.15 20.29 -23.16
N ILE A 369 -2.91 20.89 -22.23
CA ILE A 369 -4.35 20.64 -22.08
C ILE A 369 -5.09 21.06 -23.35
N ASP A 370 -4.79 22.23 -23.89
CA ASP A 370 -5.43 22.75 -25.10
C ASP A 370 -5.08 21.89 -26.32
N GLY A 371 -3.84 21.42 -26.43
CA GLY A 371 -3.42 20.47 -27.46
C GLY A 371 -4.19 19.16 -27.41
N TYR A 372 -4.37 18.60 -26.21
CA TYR A 372 -5.18 17.40 -26.03
C TYR A 372 -6.65 17.64 -26.43
N LEU A 373 -7.24 18.74 -25.98
CA LEU A 373 -8.62 19.10 -26.30
C LEU A 373 -8.83 19.32 -27.80
N ALA A 374 -7.86 19.88 -28.51
CA ALA A 374 -7.92 20.07 -29.96
C ALA A 374 -8.02 18.71 -30.68
N LEU A 375 -7.12 17.77 -30.35
CA LEU A 375 -7.16 16.43 -30.94
C LEU A 375 -8.41 15.63 -30.55
N ALA A 376 -8.85 15.76 -29.28
CA ALA A 376 -10.05 15.10 -28.77
C ALA A 376 -11.33 15.57 -29.50
N ARG A 377 -11.46 16.88 -29.75
CA ARG A 377 -12.59 17.46 -30.50
C ARG A 377 -12.62 16.97 -31.93
N GLU A 378 -11.46 16.94 -32.60
CA GLU A 378 -11.39 16.47 -33.98
C GLU A 378 -11.75 14.97 -34.08
N ALA A 379 -11.23 14.16 -33.15
CA ALA A 379 -11.55 12.73 -33.11
C ALA A 379 -13.04 12.47 -32.81
N ASP A 380 -13.64 13.20 -31.87
CA ASP A 380 -15.09 13.12 -31.57
C ASP A 380 -15.94 13.54 -32.79
N ALA A 381 -15.58 14.64 -33.45
CA ALA A 381 -16.28 15.13 -34.65
C ALA A 381 -16.25 14.12 -35.81
N ARG A 382 -15.17 13.34 -35.94
CA ARG A 382 -15.02 12.29 -36.96
C ARG A 382 -15.52 10.92 -36.51
N GLY A 383 -15.88 10.75 -35.24
CA GLY A 383 -16.21 9.45 -34.66
C GLY A 383 -15.07 8.43 -34.71
N CYS A 384 -13.81 8.89 -34.64
CA CYS A 384 -12.62 8.03 -34.64
C CYS A 384 -11.83 8.12 -33.33
N ALA A 385 -10.78 7.30 -33.17
CA ALA A 385 -9.89 7.40 -32.02
C ALA A 385 -8.83 8.50 -32.27
N ILE A 386 -8.36 9.16 -31.21
CA ILE A 386 -7.24 10.12 -31.30
C ILE A 386 -5.99 9.42 -31.86
N GLY A 387 -5.80 8.16 -31.50
CA GLY A 387 -4.69 7.35 -32.02
C GLY A 387 -4.79 6.98 -33.51
N ASP A 388 -5.89 7.33 -34.18
CA ASP A 388 -6.05 7.15 -35.63
C ASP A 388 -5.69 8.41 -36.42
N LEU A 389 -5.48 9.56 -35.75
CA LEU A 389 -4.99 10.79 -36.38
C LEU A 389 -3.55 10.60 -36.86
N THR A 390 -3.28 11.05 -38.08
CA THR A 390 -1.94 11.00 -38.67
C THR A 390 -1.00 12.04 -38.03
N GLN A 391 0.31 11.89 -38.28
CA GLN A 391 1.31 12.85 -37.83
C GLN A 391 1.04 14.26 -38.39
N SER A 392 0.73 14.37 -39.68
CA SER A 392 0.44 15.64 -40.35
C SER A 392 -0.78 16.35 -39.73
N GLU A 393 -1.86 15.61 -39.49
CA GLU A 393 -3.06 16.14 -38.82
C GLU A 393 -2.77 16.56 -37.38
N THR A 394 -2.00 15.76 -36.65
CA THR A 394 -1.59 16.09 -35.27
C THR A 394 -0.85 17.42 -35.23
N ILE A 395 0.13 17.61 -36.11
CA ILE A 395 0.91 18.85 -36.21
C ILE A 395 0.00 20.04 -36.55
N GLU A 396 -0.95 19.89 -37.47
CA GLU A 396 -1.86 20.96 -37.87
C GLU A 396 -2.78 21.41 -36.73
N LEU A 397 -3.34 20.46 -35.98
CA LEU A 397 -4.37 20.69 -34.96
C LEU A 397 -3.81 21.24 -33.64
N ILE A 398 -2.60 20.85 -33.25
CA ILE A 398 -2.04 21.27 -31.95
C ILE A 398 -1.65 22.76 -31.95
N PRO A 399 -1.61 23.42 -30.77
CA PRO A 399 -1.11 24.78 -30.63
C PRO A 399 0.31 24.95 -31.21
N LYS A 400 0.59 26.12 -31.81
CA LYS A 400 1.92 26.44 -32.38
C LYS A 400 3.05 26.19 -31.39
N ARG A 401 2.86 26.57 -30.12
CA ARG A 401 3.84 26.36 -29.06
C ARG A 401 4.22 24.90 -28.87
N LEU A 402 3.30 23.94 -29.07
CA LEU A 402 3.61 22.51 -28.98
C LEU A 402 4.45 22.03 -30.17
N ARG A 403 4.15 22.52 -31.39
CA ARG A 403 5.00 22.26 -32.56
C ARG A 403 6.41 22.79 -32.35
N ASP A 404 6.52 24.02 -31.85
CA ASP A 404 7.80 24.71 -31.66
C ASP A 404 8.72 23.98 -30.66
N ILE A 405 8.16 23.25 -29.69
CA ILE A 405 8.94 22.45 -28.73
C ILE A 405 9.22 21.02 -29.20
N GLY A 406 8.70 20.59 -30.36
CA GLY A 406 8.99 19.29 -30.97
C GLY A 406 7.82 18.30 -31.03
N VAL A 407 6.63 18.64 -30.52
CA VAL A 407 5.48 17.73 -30.56
C VAL A 407 5.06 17.49 -32.01
N SER A 408 5.02 16.22 -32.40
CA SER A 408 4.63 15.82 -33.76
C SER A 408 3.63 14.68 -33.80
N ILE A 409 3.52 13.86 -32.75
CA ILE A 409 2.62 12.71 -32.70
C ILE A 409 1.84 12.65 -31.38
N TRP A 410 0.71 11.94 -31.39
CA TRP A 410 -0.09 11.73 -30.19
C TRP A 410 0.59 10.80 -29.18
N ASP A 411 0.94 9.57 -29.57
CA ASP A 411 1.51 8.55 -28.67
C ASP A 411 2.82 7.99 -29.23
N LEU A 412 3.96 8.34 -28.62
CA LEU A 412 5.26 7.75 -28.95
C LEU A 412 5.25 6.22 -28.85
N SER A 413 4.50 5.67 -27.90
CA SER A 413 4.46 4.23 -27.68
C SER A 413 3.79 3.49 -28.85
N ALA A 414 3.00 4.17 -29.69
CA ALA A 414 2.36 3.60 -30.87
C ALA A 414 3.37 3.25 -31.95
N ASP A 415 4.41 4.05 -32.07
CA ASP A 415 5.43 3.88 -33.10
C ASP A 415 6.31 2.65 -32.84
N PHE A 416 6.61 2.36 -31.57
CA PHE A 416 7.28 1.12 -31.14
C PHE A 416 6.40 -0.14 -31.23
N ARG A 417 5.10 0.02 -31.56
CA ARG A 417 4.22 -1.08 -31.98
C ARG A 417 4.12 -1.21 -33.50
N GLY A 418 4.56 -0.19 -34.23
CA GLY A 418 4.46 -0.03 -35.68
C GLY A 418 5.82 -0.12 -36.38
N GLN A 419 6.23 0.94 -37.07
CA GLN A 419 7.44 0.93 -37.91
C GLN A 419 8.73 0.73 -37.10
N ASN A 420 8.77 1.22 -35.86
CA ASN A 420 9.94 1.13 -34.98
C ASN A 420 9.86 -0.05 -34.00
N ARG A 421 9.17 -1.12 -34.37
CA ARG A 421 9.03 -2.32 -33.54
C ARG A 421 10.39 -2.97 -33.28
N GLY A 422 10.80 -3.03 -32.01
CA GLY A 422 12.10 -3.56 -31.61
C GLY A 422 13.23 -2.51 -31.58
N GLY A 423 12.92 -1.22 -31.78
CA GLY A 423 13.90 -0.11 -31.75
C GLY A 423 14.55 0.14 -30.38
N GLY A 424 14.13 -0.60 -29.36
CA GLY A 424 14.76 -0.60 -28.06
C GLY A 424 14.41 0.61 -27.21
N SER A 425 14.82 0.50 -25.97
CA SER A 425 14.37 1.33 -24.87
C SER A 425 15.07 2.70 -24.87
N ALA A 426 16.34 2.76 -25.26
CA ALA A 426 17.11 4.00 -25.41
C ALA A 426 16.50 4.97 -26.45
N LEU A 427 15.99 4.45 -27.59
CA LEU A 427 15.38 5.27 -28.64
C LEU A 427 14.09 5.95 -28.15
N PHE A 428 13.30 5.23 -27.34
CA PHE A 428 12.11 5.82 -26.72
C PHE A 428 12.45 7.03 -25.85
N PHE A 429 13.44 6.91 -24.96
CA PHE A 429 13.79 7.99 -24.04
C PHE A 429 14.43 9.20 -24.72
N LYS A 430 15.20 8.98 -25.79
CA LYS A 430 15.69 10.06 -26.64
C LYS A 430 14.54 10.88 -27.22
N ARG A 431 13.62 10.23 -27.94
CA ARG A 431 12.47 10.91 -28.58
C ARG A 431 11.49 11.51 -27.58
N PHE A 432 11.37 10.89 -26.41
CA PHE A 432 10.58 11.43 -25.30
C PHE A 432 11.14 12.77 -24.80
N ARG A 433 12.46 12.90 -24.68
CA ARG A 433 13.13 14.16 -24.32
C ARG A 433 13.13 15.20 -25.45
N GLU A 434 13.04 14.75 -26.70
CA GLU A 434 12.81 15.61 -27.87
C GLU A 434 11.33 16.07 -28.00
N ASN A 435 10.49 15.77 -27.00
CA ASN A 435 9.09 16.19 -26.88
C ASN A 435 8.14 15.66 -27.96
N GLU A 436 8.53 14.65 -28.72
CA GLU A 436 7.77 14.23 -29.91
C GLU A 436 6.32 13.79 -29.61
N GLY A 437 6.09 13.16 -28.46
CA GLY A 437 4.80 12.57 -28.08
C GLY A 437 3.99 13.42 -27.10
N LEU A 438 2.83 13.90 -27.55
CA LEU A 438 1.93 14.72 -26.72
C LEU A 438 1.41 13.95 -25.49
N LEU A 439 1.00 12.70 -25.66
CA LEU A 439 0.50 11.87 -24.56
C LEU A 439 1.55 11.72 -23.45
N GLN A 440 2.82 11.52 -23.82
CA GLN A 440 3.90 11.40 -22.85
C GLN A 440 4.14 12.72 -22.09
N LEU A 441 4.06 13.88 -22.76
CA LEU A 441 4.14 15.17 -22.08
C LEU A 441 2.93 15.43 -21.16
N ILE A 442 1.74 14.96 -21.53
CA ILE A 442 0.58 14.99 -20.62
C ILE A 442 0.83 14.07 -19.40
N GLU A 443 1.45 12.90 -19.56
CA GLU A 443 1.85 12.07 -18.42
C GLU A 443 2.84 12.81 -17.49
N VAL A 444 3.79 13.59 -18.06
CA VAL A 444 4.70 14.46 -17.29
C VAL A 444 3.92 15.57 -16.57
N LEU A 445 2.96 16.21 -17.23
CA LEU A 445 2.09 17.23 -16.63
C LEU A 445 1.32 16.69 -15.43
N TYR A 446 0.73 15.49 -15.56
CA TYR A 446 0.06 14.83 -14.44
C TYR A 446 1.03 14.51 -13.30
N GLY A 447 2.26 14.11 -13.62
CA GLY A 447 3.34 13.92 -12.63
C GLY A 447 3.70 15.23 -11.92
N ALA A 448 3.83 16.34 -12.66
CA ALA A 448 4.12 17.67 -12.13
C ALA A 448 3.00 18.16 -11.19
N ILE A 449 1.73 18.09 -11.63
CA ILE A 449 0.57 18.45 -10.80
C ILE A 449 0.51 17.58 -9.54
N TRP A 450 0.78 16.27 -9.66
CA TRP A 450 0.84 15.36 -8.52
C TRP A 450 1.92 15.77 -7.53
N ILE A 451 3.12 16.13 -8.01
CA ILE A 451 4.23 16.58 -7.16
C ILE A 451 3.84 17.86 -6.42
N ILE A 452 3.31 18.86 -7.12
CA ILE A 452 2.86 20.13 -6.53
C ILE A 452 1.83 19.87 -5.43
N LEU A 453 0.79 19.08 -5.72
CA LEU A 453 -0.27 18.79 -4.75
C LEU A 453 0.27 17.99 -3.57
N ALA A 454 1.08 16.95 -3.79
CA ALA A 454 1.62 16.14 -2.71
C ALA A 454 2.59 16.93 -1.81
N ALA A 455 3.41 17.79 -2.40
CA ALA A 455 4.38 18.63 -1.68
C ALA A 455 3.71 19.76 -0.88
N LEU A 456 2.55 20.27 -1.32
CA LEU A 456 1.90 21.44 -0.71
C LEU A 456 0.63 21.14 0.11
N SER A 457 0.10 19.92 0.04
CA SER A 457 -1.12 19.54 0.79
C SER A 457 -0.88 18.47 1.86
N ALA A 458 0.33 17.91 1.92
CA ALA A 458 0.71 16.83 2.83
C ALA A 458 -0.23 15.60 2.76
N ARG A 459 -0.89 15.30 1.63
CA ARG A 459 -1.82 14.16 1.51
C ARG A 459 -1.12 12.82 1.30
N ARG A 460 -1.78 11.73 1.70
CA ARG A 460 -1.38 10.38 1.26
C ARG A 460 -1.71 10.19 -0.21
N SER A 461 -0.93 9.37 -0.93
CA SER A 461 -1.21 8.99 -2.34
C SER A 461 -2.65 8.52 -2.53
N GLY A 462 -3.14 7.75 -1.56
CA GLY A 462 -4.51 7.29 -1.55
C GLY A 462 -5.57 8.40 -1.45
N GLU A 463 -5.31 9.42 -0.65
CA GLU A 463 -6.23 10.55 -0.44
C GLU A 463 -6.26 11.44 -1.68
N LEU A 464 -5.10 11.71 -2.31
CA LEU A 464 -5.04 12.43 -3.60
C LEU A 464 -5.79 11.72 -4.73
N ARG A 465 -5.64 10.39 -4.82
CA ARG A 465 -6.34 9.60 -5.85
C ARG A 465 -7.85 9.60 -5.68
N ASP A 466 -8.33 9.68 -4.44
CA ASP A 466 -9.77 9.62 -4.14
C ASP A 466 -10.45 11.00 -4.27
N LEU A 467 -9.71 12.07 -4.62
CA LEU A 467 -10.27 13.41 -4.82
C LEU A 467 -11.30 13.41 -5.96
N LYS A 468 -12.48 13.94 -5.68
CA LYS A 468 -13.55 14.17 -6.67
C LYS A 468 -13.34 15.52 -7.33
N ALA A 469 -13.39 15.58 -8.67
CA ALA A 469 -13.05 16.82 -9.39
C ALA A 469 -13.99 17.98 -9.02
N ASP A 470 -15.30 17.72 -8.89
CA ASP A 470 -16.30 18.78 -8.68
C ASP A 470 -16.34 19.35 -7.26
N THR A 471 -15.88 18.58 -6.26
CA THR A 471 -16.07 18.94 -4.84
C THR A 471 -14.77 19.11 -4.07
N CYS A 472 -13.62 18.74 -4.64
CA CYS A 472 -12.36 18.78 -3.91
C CYS A 472 -11.82 20.18 -3.66
N LEU A 473 -12.20 21.19 -4.44
CA LEU A 473 -11.73 22.56 -4.29
C LEU A 473 -12.84 23.47 -3.77
N VAL A 474 -12.63 24.05 -2.59
CA VAL A 474 -13.57 24.98 -1.95
C VAL A 474 -12.92 26.35 -1.85
N LYS A 475 -13.55 27.36 -2.46
CA LYS A 475 -13.14 28.76 -2.33
C LYS A 475 -13.84 29.40 -1.13
N LYS A 476 -13.08 30.01 -0.23
CA LYS A 476 -13.59 30.84 0.88
C LYS A 476 -13.06 32.28 0.74
N SER A 477 -13.53 33.19 1.60
CA SER A 477 -13.11 34.60 1.64
C SER A 477 -11.59 34.79 1.66
N HIS A 478 -10.86 33.91 2.35
CA HIS A 478 -9.42 34.03 2.59
C HIS A 478 -8.56 33.09 1.73
N GLY A 479 -9.13 32.43 0.71
CA GLY A 479 -8.36 31.58 -0.22
C GLY A 479 -9.01 30.24 -0.53
N TYR A 480 -8.19 29.29 -0.99
CA TYR A 480 -8.62 27.97 -1.44
C TYR A 480 -8.35 26.88 -0.42
N TYR A 481 -9.27 25.92 -0.36
CA TYR A 481 -9.24 24.78 0.55
C TYR A 481 -9.44 23.48 -0.24
N LEU A 482 -8.67 22.46 0.13
CA LEU A 482 -8.80 21.10 -0.36
C LEU A 482 -9.73 20.30 0.56
N GLN A 483 -10.79 19.76 -0.01
CA GLN A 483 -11.73 18.84 0.64
C GLN A 483 -11.39 17.40 0.29
N PHE A 484 -11.23 16.53 1.31
CA PHE A 484 -10.89 15.11 1.11
C PHE A 484 -11.32 14.24 2.28
N ASP A 485 -11.38 12.93 2.04
CA ASP A 485 -11.77 11.94 3.04
C ASP A 485 -10.54 11.31 3.70
N LEU A 486 -10.49 11.31 5.04
CA LEU A 486 -9.40 10.71 5.80
C LEU A 486 -9.42 9.18 5.70
N ARG A 487 -8.36 8.59 5.13
CA ARG A 487 -8.30 7.13 4.93
C ARG A 487 -8.08 6.30 6.18
N LYS A 488 -7.57 6.91 7.26
CA LYS A 488 -7.32 6.25 8.55
C LYS A 488 -8.36 6.60 9.63
N ARG A 489 -9.39 7.37 9.29
CA ARG A 489 -10.46 7.76 10.22
C ARG A 489 -11.82 7.35 9.63
N ASN A 490 -12.37 6.28 10.18
CA ASN A 490 -13.67 5.74 9.79
C ASN A 490 -14.60 5.85 11.00
N PHE A 491 -15.85 6.26 10.77
CA PHE A 491 -16.99 5.97 11.64
C PHE A 491 -17.85 4.96 10.88
N GLY A 492 -17.83 3.68 11.30
CA GLY A 492 -18.50 2.59 10.58
C GLY A 492 -18.00 2.45 9.14
N LYS A 493 -18.93 2.52 8.17
CA LYS A 493 -18.65 2.43 6.72
C LYS A 493 -18.22 3.77 6.09
N THR A 494 -18.36 4.90 6.80
CA THR A 494 -18.10 6.25 6.27
C THR A 494 -16.78 6.83 6.75
N ARG A 495 -16.08 7.53 5.85
CA ARG A 495 -14.85 8.26 6.19
C ARG A 495 -15.17 9.67 6.63
N GLU A 496 -14.38 10.19 7.54
CA GLU A 496 -14.47 11.60 7.90
C GLU A 496 -13.94 12.48 6.78
N GLN A 497 -14.76 13.44 6.37
CA GLN A 497 -14.41 14.46 5.40
C GLN A 497 -13.85 15.71 6.09
N VAL A 498 -12.75 16.25 5.57
CA VAL A 498 -12.06 17.40 6.16
C VAL A 498 -11.64 18.42 5.09
N LEU A 499 -11.44 19.66 5.54
CA LEU A 499 -10.97 20.78 4.72
C LEU A 499 -9.59 21.25 5.20
N ARG A 500 -8.65 21.48 4.26
CA ARG A 500 -7.31 22.05 4.55
C ARG A 500 -6.96 23.17 3.57
N PRO A 501 -6.35 24.28 4.01
CA PRO A 501 -5.95 25.35 3.09
C PRO A 501 -4.89 24.83 2.13
N ILE A 502 -4.89 25.35 0.90
CA ILE A 502 -3.88 25.07 -0.12
C ILE A 502 -3.42 26.36 -0.81
N PRO A 503 -2.15 26.44 -1.24
CA PRO A 503 -1.66 27.59 -2.00
C PRO A 503 -2.36 27.75 -3.36
N ASN A 504 -2.35 28.98 -3.89
CA ASN A 504 -2.98 29.31 -5.18
C ASN A 504 -2.45 28.47 -6.35
N VAL A 505 -1.15 28.13 -6.36
CA VAL A 505 -0.57 27.27 -7.42
C VAL A 505 -1.19 25.86 -7.41
N ALA A 506 -1.42 25.29 -6.23
CA ALA A 506 -2.09 24.01 -6.08
C ALA A 506 -3.57 24.08 -6.49
N ALA A 507 -4.26 25.17 -6.12
CA ALA A 507 -5.63 25.42 -6.55
C ALA A 507 -5.74 25.55 -8.08
N ARG A 508 -4.81 26.27 -8.73
CA ARG A 508 -4.73 26.38 -10.19
C ARG A 508 -4.60 25.01 -10.85
N CYS A 509 -3.71 24.14 -10.33
CA CYS A 509 -3.56 22.79 -10.87
C CYS A 509 -4.87 21.98 -10.82
N ILE A 510 -5.61 22.08 -9.72
CA ILE A 510 -6.91 21.41 -9.56
C ILE A 510 -7.92 21.99 -10.56
N LEU A 511 -7.98 23.31 -10.71
CA LEU A 511 -8.86 23.98 -11.66
C LEU A 511 -8.57 23.58 -13.10
N SER A 512 -7.30 23.50 -13.52
CA SER A 512 -6.93 23.09 -14.87
C SER A 512 -7.36 21.65 -15.20
N LEU A 513 -7.21 20.72 -14.24
CA LEU A 513 -7.72 19.35 -14.42
C LEU A 513 -9.27 19.30 -14.42
N GLY A 514 -9.91 20.12 -13.59
CA GLY A 514 -11.37 20.27 -13.57
C GLY A 514 -11.92 20.83 -14.89
N ASP A 515 -11.28 21.86 -15.43
CA ASP A 515 -11.62 22.47 -16.72
C ASP A 515 -11.43 21.50 -17.89
N LEU A 516 -10.30 20.76 -17.91
CA LEU A 516 -10.09 19.69 -18.88
C LEU A 516 -11.24 18.68 -18.85
N ARG A 517 -11.61 18.22 -17.66
CA ARG A 517 -12.72 17.27 -17.48
C ARG A 517 -14.05 17.86 -17.96
N GLN A 518 -14.36 19.10 -17.59
CA GLN A 518 -15.58 19.78 -18.00
C GLN A 518 -15.66 19.93 -19.52
N LYS A 519 -14.58 20.39 -20.17
CA LYS A 519 -14.54 20.56 -21.63
C LYS A 519 -14.68 19.23 -22.38
N LEU A 520 -14.10 18.14 -21.87
CA LEU A 520 -14.29 16.81 -22.45
C LEU A 520 -15.70 16.27 -22.23
N SER A 521 -16.39 16.66 -21.15
CA SER A 521 -17.77 16.19 -20.88
C SER A 521 -18.81 16.73 -21.86
N LEU A 522 -18.45 17.75 -22.63
CA LEU A 522 -19.28 18.33 -23.69
C LEU A 522 -19.20 17.54 -25.00
N LEU A 523 -18.28 16.58 -25.11
CA LEU A 523 -18.09 15.74 -26.29
C LEU A 523 -19.00 14.51 -26.24
N SER A 524 -19.44 14.06 -27.42
CA SER A 524 -20.53 13.09 -27.54
C SER A 524 -20.12 11.65 -27.20
N SER A 525 -18.85 11.29 -27.39
CA SER A 525 -18.35 9.92 -27.30
C SER A 525 -17.68 9.56 -25.97
N VAL A 526 -17.80 10.36 -24.90
CA VAL A 526 -16.82 10.34 -23.79
C VAL A 526 -17.34 9.70 -22.51
N THR A 527 -16.62 8.68 -22.04
CA THR A 527 -16.76 8.20 -20.65
C THR A 527 -15.79 8.96 -19.74
N ILE A 528 -16.31 9.58 -18.68
CA ILE A 528 -15.53 10.42 -17.76
C ILE A 528 -15.69 9.92 -16.32
N SER A 529 -14.56 9.74 -15.65
CA SER A 529 -14.50 9.45 -14.22
C SER A 529 -14.82 10.68 -13.35
N ASP A 530 -15.41 10.47 -12.18
CA ASP A 530 -15.70 11.51 -11.18
C ASP A 530 -14.44 12.01 -10.45
N ARG A 531 -13.32 11.30 -10.58
CA ARG A 531 -12.05 11.62 -9.94
C ARG A 531 -11.32 12.75 -10.64
N LEU A 532 -10.70 13.62 -9.84
CA LEU A 532 -9.80 14.68 -10.32
C LEU A 532 -8.64 14.10 -11.13
N PHE A 533 -7.95 13.10 -10.56
CA PHE A 533 -6.87 12.39 -11.25
C PHE A 533 -7.43 11.29 -12.14
N SER A 534 -7.89 11.72 -13.31
CA SER A 534 -8.28 10.84 -14.42
C SER A 534 -7.43 11.20 -15.63
N LYS A 535 -6.71 10.23 -16.20
CA LYS A 535 -5.74 10.46 -17.29
C LYS A 535 -6.36 10.17 -18.66
N PRO A 536 -5.83 10.74 -19.75
CA PRO A 536 -6.27 10.41 -21.12
C PRO A 536 -6.21 8.91 -21.41
N HIS A 537 -7.20 8.42 -22.15
CA HIS A 537 -7.07 7.15 -22.86
C HIS A 537 -5.98 7.25 -23.92
N TYR A 538 -5.27 6.15 -24.19
CA TYR A 538 -4.15 6.15 -25.15
C TYR A 538 -4.65 6.22 -26.60
N ARG A 539 -5.88 5.76 -26.86
CA ARG A 539 -6.48 5.71 -28.21
C ARG A 539 -7.77 6.49 -28.27
N GLU A 540 -8.75 6.08 -27.46
CA GLU A 540 -10.10 6.66 -27.46
C GLU A 540 -10.11 8.08 -26.88
N VAL A 541 -11.17 8.83 -27.17
CA VAL A 541 -11.43 10.12 -26.52
C VAL A 541 -11.96 9.87 -25.11
N GLY A 542 -11.30 10.43 -24.10
CA GLY A 542 -11.80 10.46 -22.73
C GLY A 542 -10.78 10.23 -21.64
N LEU A 543 -11.27 10.13 -20.40
CA LEU A 543 -10.45 10.04 -19.20
C LEU A 543 -10.75 8.79 -18.37
N SER A 544 -9.69 8.10 -17.96
CA SER A 544 -9.74 6.94 -17.07
C SER A 544 -9.23 7.28 -15.67
N ALA A 545 -9.96 6.86 -14.64
CA ALA A 545 -9.57 7.02 -13.25
C ALA A 545 -8.18 6.41 -13.00
N MET A 546 -7.25 7.19 -12.43
CA MET A 546 -5.91 6.69 -12.12
C MET A 546 -5.93 5.71 -10.94
N GLY A 547 -5.26 4.57 -11.09
CA GLY A 547 -4.94 3.61 -10.02
C GLY A 547 -3.65 3.94 -9.27
N SER A 548 -3.20 3.03 -8.39
CA SER A 548 -1.89 3.15 -7.72
C SER A 548 -0.72 3.03 -8.69
N VAL A 549 -0.85 2.14 -9.67
CA VAL A 549 0.16 1.92 -10.71
C VAL A 549 0.30 3.17 -11.59
N ASP A 550 -0.81 3.83 -11.91
CA ASP A 550 -0.81 5.07 -12.68
C ASP A 550 -0.10 6.22 -11.99
N ALA A 551 -0.40 6.41 -10.71
CA ALA A 551 0.27 7.43 -9.91
C ALA A 551 1.78 7.21 -9.90
N ALA A 552 2.24 5.94 -9.79
CA ALA A 552 3.66 5.62 -9.89
C ALA A 552 4.21 5.87 -11.31
N LYS A 553 3.44 5.55 -12.36
CA LYS A 553 3.84 5.76 -13.75
C LYS A 553 4.06 7.23 -14.08
N VAL A 554 3.13 8.12 -13.75
CA VAL A 554 3.28 9.56 -14.05
C VAL A 554 4.44 10.19 -13.30
N LEU A 555 4.68 9.76 -12.06
CA LEU A 555 5.87 10.17 -11.30
C LEU A 555 7.16 9.63 -11.92
N ASN A 556 7.14 8.41 -12.47
CA ASN A 556 8.30 7.89 -13.20
C ASN A 556 8.56 8.67 -14.50
N ARG A 557 7.50 8.94 -15.28
CA ARG A 557 7.61 9.76 -16.50
C ARG A 557 8.17 11.14 -16.21
N PHE A 558 7.70 11.78 -15.15
CA PHE A 558 8.26 13.04 -14.69
C PHE A 558 9.76 12.90 -14.36
N SER A 559 10.13 11.90 -13.57
CA SER A 559 11.53 11.69 -13.18
C SER A 559 12.44 11.37 -14.37
N ASP A 560 11.94 10.64 -15.37
CA ASP A 560 12.69 10.32 -16.59
C ASP A 560 12.84 11.52 -17.53
N TYR A 561 11.78 12.32 -17.66
CA TYR A 561 11.78 13.51 -18.52
C TYR A 561 12.75 14.58 -18.03
N PHE A 562 12.73 14.87 -16.72
CA PHE A 562 13.63 15.84 -16.10
C PHE A 562 14.99 15.26 -15.70
N GLU A 563 15.26 14.01 -16.07
CA GLU A 563 16.50 13.30 -15.77
C GLU A 563 16.91 13.47 -14.31
N VAL A 564 15.96 13.22 -13.39
CA VAL A 564 16.20 13.38 -11.95
C VAL A 564 17.47 12.64 -11.55
N GLN A 565 18.24 13.27 -10.66
CA GLN A 565 19.57 12.84 -10.24
C GLN A 565 19.63 11.32 -9.95
N GLN A 566 20.79 10.74 -10.25
CA GLN A 566 21.13 9.36 -9.90
C GLN A 566 21.99 9.33 -8.63
N ASP A 567 21.96 8.21 -7.91
CA ASP A 567 22.95 7.95 -6.87
C ASP A 567 24.30 7.50 -7.45
N ALA A 568 25.28 7.29 -6.59
CA ALA A 568 26.63 6.86 -6.99
C ALA A 568 26.66 5.49 -7.69
N THR A 569 25.59 4.71 -7.62
CA THR A 569 25.48 3.36 -8.21
C THR A 569 24.70 3.34 -9.52
N GLY A 570 24.31 4.51 -10.05
CA GLY A 570 23.57 4.61 -11.31
C GLY A 570 22.06 4.40 -11.17
N HIS A 571 21.53 4.43 -9.94
CA HIS A 571 20.09 4.33 -9.70
C HIS A 571 19.45 5.72 -9.65
N ARG A 572 18.32 5.92 -10.33
CA ARG A 572 17.61 7.21 -10.36
C ARG A 572 16.67 7.38 -9.16
N TYR A 573 16.61 8.59 -8.60
CA TYR A 573 15.66 8.96 -7.55
C TYR A 573 14.24 9.17 -8.11
N TYR A 574 13.52 8.08 -8.37
CA TYR A 574 12.11 8.15 -8.76
C TYR A 574 11.22 8.62 -7.61
N ILE A 575 10.59 9.78 -7.78
CA ILE A 575 9.85 10.46 -6.71
C ILE A 575 8.62 9.63 -6.29
N ARG A 576 8.37 9.57 -4.98
CA ARG A 576 7.16 8.93 -4.40
C ARG A 576 6.39 9.88 -3.51
N THR A 577 5.07 9.73 -3.51
CA THR A 577 4.16 10.63 -2.76
C THR A 577 4.45 10.70 -1.27
N HIS A 578 4.85 9.58 -0.64
CA HIS A 578 5.18 9.59 0.78
C HIS A 578 6.44 10.41 1.10
N GLN A 579 7.40 10.49 0.16
CA GLN A 579 8.59 11.34 0.31
C GLN A 579 8.21 12.83 0.22
N LEU A 580 7.25 13.20 -0.64
CA LEU A 580 6.74 14.57 -0.73
C LEU A 580 5.92 14.99 0.51
N ARG A 581 5.19 14.04 1.10
CA ARG A 581 4.52 14.28 2.38
C ARG A 581 5.51 14.47 3.53
N ARG A 582 6.67 13.78 3.51
CA ARG A 582 7.79 14.00 4.45
C ARG A 582 8.40 15.37 4.23
N PHE A 583 8.65 15.74 2.97
CA PHE A 583 9.12 17.06 2.58
C PHE A 583 8.24 18.19 3.12
N PHE A 584 6.90 18.11 2.97
CA PHE A 584 6.00 19.11 3.56
C PHE A 584 6.24 19.29 5.06
N ALA A 585 6.35 18.18 5.81
CA ALA A 585 6.57 18.24 7.26
C ALA A 585 7.91 18.89 7.60
N MET A 586 8.98 18.57 6.86
CA MET A 586 10.30 19.18 7.05
C MET A 586 10.27 20.68 6.74
N THR A 587 9.67 21.08 5.61
CA THR A 587 9.56 22.48 5.21
C THR A 587 8.69 23.28 6.18
N PHE A 588 7.63 22.68 6.72
CA PHE A 588 6.80 23.32 7.74
C PHE A 588 7.62 23.77 8.95
N PHE A 589 8.55 22.93 9.43
CA PHE A 589 9.42 23.31 10.54
C PHE A 589 10.52 24.28 10.14
N TRP A 590 11.20 24.05 9.01
CA TRP A 590 12.25 24.98 8.55
C TRP A 590 11.74 26.38 8.24
N ALA A 591 10.46 26.53 7.91
CA ALA A 591 9.84 27.82 7.67
C ALA A 591 9.29 28.51 8.93
N GLY A 592 9.52 27.97 10.14
CA GLY A 592 8.96 28.52 11.38
C GLY A 592 7.43 28.38 11.43
N GLY A 593 6.90 27.20 11.08
CA GLY A 593 5.46 26.97 10.94
C GLY A 593 4.66 27.35 12.19
N PHE A 594 3.80 28.35 12.04
CA PHE A 594 2.91 28.85 13.09
C PHE A 594 2.06 27.73 13.72
N GLY A 595 2.02 27.67 15.06
CA GLY A 595 1.20 26.73 15.82
C GLY A 595 1.78 25.31 15.94
N GLY A 596 3.08 25.13 15.68
CA GLY A 596 3.87 23.97 16.10
C GLY A 596 3.35 22.59 15.69
N LEU A 597 3.56 21.60 16.55
CA LEU A 597 3.25 20.18 16.31
C LEU A 597 1.76 19.91 16.05
N ASP A 598 0.86 20.63 16.73
CA ASP A 598 -0.57 20.44 16.60
C ASP A 598 -1.10 20.91 15.25
N THR A 599 -0.56 22.02 14.72
CA THR A 599 -0.90 22.50 13.38
C THR A 599 -0.44 21.50 12.32
N LEU A 600 0.77 20.97 12.45
CA LEU A 600 1.26 19.94 11.53
C LEU A 600 0.43 18.64 11.65
N ARG A 601 0.08 18.21 12.87
CA ARG A 601 -0.83 17.07 13.11
C ARG A 601 -2.16 17.29 12.41
N TRP A 602 -2.73 18.48 12.54
CA TRP A 602 -3.98 18.87 11.90
C TRP A 602 -3.85 18.79 10.39
N PHE A 603 -2.80 19.37 9.79
CA PHE A 603 -2.50 19.20 8.36
C PHE A 603 -2.45 17.71 8.02
N LEU A 604 -1.53 16.94 8.60
CA LEU A 604 -1.32 15.51 8.31
C LEU A 604 -2.57 14.63 8.51
N GLY A 605 -3.55 15.06 9.31
CA GLY A 605 -4.73 14.26 9.63
C GLY A 605 -4.36 13.03 10.45
N HIS A 606 -3.41 13.19 11.37
CA HIS A 606 -3.02 12.17 12.33
C HIS A 606 -3.89 12.31 13.58
N THR A 607 -4.40 11.19 14.10
CA THR A 607 -5.22 11.15 15.31
C THR A 607 -4.36 11.10 16.58
N ASN A 608 -3.26 10.34 16.53
CA ASN A 608 -2.31 10.19 17.63
C ASN A 608 -1.12 11.14 17.45
N VAL A 609 -0.82 11.93 18.48
CA VAL A 609 0.31 12.86 18.51
C VAL A 609 1.63 12.11 18.55
N GLU A 610 1.68 10.94 19.17
CA GLU A 610 2.85 10.04 19.17
C GLU A 610 3.21 9.60 17.75
N HIS A 611 2.22 9.32 16.90
CA HIS A 611 2.45 9.00 15.48
C HIS A 611 2.93 10.21 14.66
N VAL A 612 2.65 11.44 15.12
CA VAL A 612 3.20 12.65 14.52
C VAL A 612 4.63 12.83 14.98
N TYR A 613 4.90 12.68 16.27
CA TYR A 613 6.23 12.80 16.84
C TYR A 613 7.20 11.77 16.25
N HIS A 614 6.86 10.47 16.26
CA HIS A 614 7.69 9.43 15.61
C HIS A 614 7.91 9.71 14.12
N TYR A 615 6.88 10.22 13.43
CA TYR A 615 7.02 10.60 12.02
C TYR A 615 7.98 11.77 11.83
N ILE A 616 8.01 12.74 12.76
CA ILE A 616 8.87 13.92 12.72
C ILE A 616 10.29 13.55 13.13
N THR A 617 10.49 12.80 14.21
CA THR A 617 11.82 12.34 14.64
C THR A 617 12.49 11.43 13.62
N GLU A 618 11.70 10.71 12.81
CA GLU A 618 12.19 9.95 11.65
C GLU A 618 12.56 10.82 10.43
N THR A 619 12.07 12.05 10.34
CA THR A 619 12.16 12.88 9.12
C THR A 619 13.03 14.12 9.27
N VAL A 620 13.15 14.64 10.48
CA VAL A 620 13.71 15.97 10.77
C VAL A 620 15.05 15.81 11.49
N PRO A 621 16.11 16.55 11.09
CA PRO A 621 17.40 16.53 11.80
C PRO A 621 17.25 16.91 13.28
N GLY A 622 18.12 16.34 14.13
CA GLY A 622 18.10 16.56 15.59
C GLY A 622 18.15 18.03 16.00
N GLU A 623 18.83 18.87 15.23
CA GLU A 623 18.90 20.33 15.43
C GLU A 623 17.53 21.00 15.38
N VAL A 624 16.71 20.66 14.39
CA VAL A 624 15.36 21.23 14.25
C VAL A 624 14.40 20.65 15.28
N LEU A 625 14.62 19.41 15.72
CA LEU A 625 13.87 18.83 16.85
C LEU A 625 14.17 19.55 18.17
N ARG A 626 15.42 20.00 18.39
CA ARG A 626 15.81 20.78 19.58
C ARG A 626 15.08 22.13 19.59
N ARG A 627 15.13 22.88 18.49
CA ARG A 627 14.38 24.14 18.34
C ARG A 627 12.88 24.00 18.61
N ILE A 628 12.23 22.96 18.07
CA ILE A 628 10.80 22.70 18.32
C ILE A 628 10.54 22.39 19.81
N GLY A 629 11.43 21.62 20.44
CA GLY A 629 11.37 21.33 21.87
C GLY A 629 11.48 22.60 22.71
N ALA A 630 12.34 23.52 22.30
CA ALA A 630 12.56 24.81 22.95
C ALA A 630 11.38 25.78 22.79
N GLU A 631 10.83 25.93 21.57
CA GLU A 631 9.62 26.72 21.31
C GLU A 631 8.43 26.22 22.13
N TYR A 632 8.20 24.90 22.17
CA TYR A 632 7.13 24.32 22.99
C TYR A 632 7.35 24.54 24.48
N ALA A 633 8.57 24.38 24.97
CA ALA A 633 8.88 24.60 26.39
C ALA A 633 8.68 26.06 26.82
N SER A 634 9.00 27.01 25.92
CA SER A 634 8.68 28.44 26.07
C SER A 634 7.16 28.66 26.16
N ASP A 635 6.38 28.06 25.26
CA ASP A 635 4.90 28.12 25.30
C ASP A 635 4.29 27.46 26.55
N ALA A 636 4.85 26.33 27.00
CA ALA A 636 4.38 25.62 28.19
C ALA A 636 4.63 26.42 29.48
N LEU A 637 5.75 27.14 29.55
CA LEU A 637 6.06 28.10 30.61
C LEU A 637 5.10 29.29 30.61
N LEU A 638 4.76 29.82 29.43
CA LEU A 638 3.79 30.90 29.26
C LEU A 638 2.38 30.51 29.77
N ILE A 639 1.98 29.26 29.54
CA ILE A 639 0.66 28.74 29.90
C ILE A 639 0.61 28.24 31.36
N GLY A 640 1.75 28.11 32.04
CA GLY A 640 1.83 27.72 33.45
C GLY A 640 1.52 26.24 33.70
N GLN A 641 2.03 25.34 32.84
CA GLN A 641 1.86 23.91 33.03
C GLN A 641 2.62 23.41 34.29
N SER A 642 2.06 22.46 35.03
CA SER A 642 2.60 21.96 36.31
C SER A 642 4.00 21.34 36.24
N ASN A 643 4.51 21.06 35.04
CA ASN A 643 5.75 20.31 34.82
C ASN A 643 6.92 21.22 34.40
N THR A 644 6.75 22.54 34.48
CA THR A 644 7.77 23.53 34.09
C THR A 644 8.50 24.18 35.27
N GLU A 645 8.32 23.69 36.50
CA GLU A 645 8.92 24.28 37.71
C GLU A 645 10.45 24.28 37.65
N ASP A 646 11.06 23.15 37.28
CA ASP A 646 12.52 23.02 37.15
C ASP A 646 13.09 23.97 36.08
N LEU A 647 12.40 24.09 34.94
CA LEU A 647 12.78 24.99 33.86
C LEU A 647 12.62 26.47 34.26
N GLY A 648 11.55 26.79 35.00
CA GLY A 648 11.34 28.12 35.56
C GLY A 648 12.41 28.53 36.58
N ASN A 649 12.94 27.58 37.35
CA ASN A 649 14.03 27.81 38.28
C ASN A 649 15.36 28.09 37.57
N LEU A 650 15.71 27.29 36.54
CA LEU A 650 16.90 27.52 35.69
C LEU A 650 16.88 28.92 35.04
N LEU A 651 15.72 29.37 34.56
CA LEU A 651 15.57 30.71 33.99
C LEU A 651 15.74 31.83 35.03
N ARG A 652 15.20 31.65 36.25
CA ARG A 652 15.37 32.63 37.35
C ARG A 652 16.83 32.76 37.78
N GLU A 653 17.57 31.67 37.79
CA GLU A 653 18.99 31.64 38.17
C GLU A 653 19.86 32.39 37.17
N ARG A 654 19.69 32.19 35.86
CA ARG A 654 20.48 32.89 34.83
C ARG A 654 20.23 34.39 34.79
N TYR A 655 18.98 34.82 34.88
CA TYR A 655 18.61 36.24 34.72
C TYR A 655 18.53 37.01 36.04
N GLY A 656 18.63 36.33 37.19
CA GLY A 656 18.61 36.97 38.51
C GLY A 656 17.29 37.67 38.86
N LEU A 657 16.17 37.15 38.37
CA LEU A 657 14.84 37.80 38.49
C LEU A 657 13.94 37.09 39.51
N SER A 658 13.31 37.85 40.41
CA SER A 658 12.32 37.38 41.39
C SER A 658 10.94 37.08 40.78
N SER A 659 10.65 37.66 39.62
CA SER A 659 9.49 37.34 38.77
C SER A 659 9.77 37.78 37.34
N PHE A 660 9.41 36.96 36.35
CA PHE A 660 9.44 37.36 34.94
C PHE A 660 8.00 37.60 34.44
N SER A 661 7.80 38.58 33.55
CA SER A 661 6.70 38.55 32.58
C SER A 661 7.33 38.30 31.23
N ILE A 662 7.09 37.12 30.64
CA ILE A 662 7.67 36.75 29.33
C ILE A 662 7.07 37.69 28.30
N MET A 663 7.85 38.67 27.85
CA MET A 663 7.40 39.62 26.82
C MET A 663 8.04 39.38 25.45
N GLN A 664 8.88 38.34 25.31
CA GLN A 664 9.41 37.85 24.03
C GLN A 664 9.63 36.33 24.13
N SER A 665 8.95 35.52 23.29
CA SER A 665 9.05 34.04 23.31
C SER A 665 10.37 33.53 22.75
N ASP A 666 11.01 34.33 21.91
CA ASP A 666 12.10 33.94 21.02
C ASP A 666 13.43 33.86 21.78
N GLU A 667 13.74 34.83 22.65
CA GLU A 667 14.97 34.80 23.49
C GLU A 667 14.97 33.64 24.51
N VAL A 668 13.79 33.26 25.00
CA VAL A 668 13.63 32.12 25.92
C VAL A 668 13.79 30.80 25.17
N ALA A 669 13.23 30.70 23.97
CA ALA A 669 13.41 29.52 23.12
C ALA A 669 14.88 29.35 22.70
N ASP A 670 15.57 30.42 22.30
CA ASP A 670 16.99 30.37 21.94
C ASP A 670 17.86 29.84 23.10
N TYR A 671 17.60 30.28 24.35
CA TYR A 671 18.33 29.76 25.50
C TYR A 671 18.01 28.28 25.80
N ILE A 672 16.75 27.87 25.71
CA ILE A 672 16.38 26.47 25.93
C ILE A 672 17.06 25.58 24.89
N GLU A 673 17.18 26.05 23.64
CA GLU A 673 17.91 25.36 22.58
C GLU A 673 19.42 25.25 22.90
N ASP A 674 20.05 26.31 23.40
CA ASP A 674 21.46 26.30 23.85
C ASP A 674 21.69 25.25 24.94
N LEU A 675 20.83 25.20 25.97
CA LEU A 675 20.92 24.20 27.05
C LEU A 675 20.77 22.76 26.52
N MET A 676 19.94 22.56 25.50
CA MET A 676 19.78 21.27 24.83
C MET A 676 21.00 20.90 23.96
N MET A 677 21.69 21.89 23.39
CA MET A 677 22.94 21.68 22.65
C MET A 677 24.11 21.30 23.57
N GLU A 678 24.19 21.93 24.74
CA GLU A 678 25.22 21.67 25.75
C GLU A 678 24.98 20.35 26.52
N GLY A 679 23.82 19.70 26.33
CA GLY A 679 23.44 18.46 27.01
C GLY A 679 22.96 18.64 28.45
N LEU A 680 22.93 19.89 28.94
CA LEU A 680 22.50 20.26 30.30
C LEU A 680 20.99 20.11 30.50
N LEU A 681 20.23 20.16 29.42
CA LEU A 681 18.78 20.05 29.42
C LEU A 681 18.32 19.07 28.35
N LYS A 682 17.49 18.10 28.75
CA LYS A 682 16.84 17.19 27.81
C LYS A 682 15.33 17.32 27.92
N ILE A 683 14.69 17.57 26.78
CA ILE A 683 13.24 17.75 26.66
C ILE A 683 12.70 16.61 25.80
N GLU A 684 11.98 15.66 26.40
CA GLU A 684 11.41 14.50 25.70
C GLU A 684 9.91 14.36 25.98
N PRO A 685 9.08 14.11 24.96
CA PRO A 685 7.65 13.93 25.17
C PRO A 685 7.33 12.60 25.86
N VAL A 686 6.45 12.66 26.85
CA VAL A 686 5.84 11.55 27.56
C VAL A 686 4.35 11.55 27.24
N PHE A 687 3.86 10.41 26.76
CA PHE A 687 2.46 10.20 26.42
C PHE A 687 1.81 9.33 27.50
N PHE A 688 0.63 9.72 27.98
CA PHE A 688 -0.14 8.93 28.95
C PHE A 688 -1.57 8.69 28.48
N ASP A 689 -2.16 7.62 29.01
CA ASP A 689 -3.51 7.17 28.70
C ASP A 689 -4.52 7.94 29.58
N THR A 690 -5.49 8.62 28.96
CA THR A 690 -6.61 9.21 29.72
C THR A 690 -7.63 8.13 30.10
N PRO A 691 -8.46 8.34 31.16
CA PRO A 691 -9.49 7.39 31.58
C PRO A 691 -10.51 7.01 30.47
N THR A 692 -10.59 7.81 29.40
CA THR A 692 -11.45 7.55 28.24
C THR A 692 -10.81 6.64 27.17
N GLY A 693 -9.61 6.09 27.43
CA GLY A 693 -8.88 5.22 26.50
C GLY A 693 -8.28 5.97 25.31
N LYS A 694 -8.26 7.31 25.32
CA LYS A 694 -7.61 8.12 24.31
C LYS A 694 -6.31 8.73 24.86
N ARG A 695 -5.16 8.45 24.23
CA ARG A 695 -3.88 9.15 24.49
C ARG A 695 -3.97 10.56 23.96
N HIS A 696 -4.06 11.56 24.83
CA HIS A 696 -4.35 12.92 24.39
C HIS A 696 -3.38 14.01 24.83
N GLU A 697 -2.47 13.78 25.77
CA GLU A 697 -1.59 14.85 26.24
C GLU A 697 -0.12 14.48 26.10
N ILE A 698 0.65 15.42 25.53
CA ILE A 698 2.11 15.39 25.53
C ILE A 698 2.55 16.14 26.78
N LEU A 699 3.09 15.42 27.76
CA LEU A 699 3.87 16.03 28.83
C LEU A 699 5.33 15.91 28.44
N PHE A 700 6.06 17.01 28.24
CA PHE A 700 7.49 16.89 28.05
C PHE A 700 8.15 16.67 29.41
N LYS A 701 8.87 15.56 29.55
CA LYS A 701 9.79 15.34 30.66
C LYS A 701 11.01 16.21 30.41
N ILE A 702 11.20 17.15 31.32
CA ILE A 702 12.39 17.99 31.38
C ILE A 702 13.32 17.30 32.38
N THR A 703 14.52 16.92 31.94
CA THR A 703 15.58 16.44 32.85
C THR A 703 16.77 17.37 32.73
N GLY A 704 17.08 18.08 33.82
CA GLY A 704 18.36 18.74 34.01
C GLY A 704 19.33 17.81 34.73
N GLU A 705 20.63 17.94 34.46
CA GLU A 705 21.62 17.44 35.40
C GLU A 705 21.65 18.40 36.60
N ASN A 706 21.13 17.95 37.75
CA ASN A 706 21.42 18.62 39.01
C ASN A 706 22.92 18.45 39.26
N SER A 707 23.67 19.56 39.17
CA SER A 707 24.97 19.66 39.83
C SER A 707 24.79 19.63 41.35
#